data_AF-Q2BA06-F1
#
_entry.id   AF-Q2BA06-F1
#
_cell.length_a   1.000
_cell.length_b   1.000
_cell.length_c   1.000
_cell.angle_alpha   90.00
_cell.angle_beta   90.00
_cell.angle_gamma   90.00
#
_symmetry.space_group_name_H-M   'P 1'
#
loop_
_entity.id
_entity.type
_entity.pdbx_description
1 polymer ?
#
loop_
_entity_poly.entity_id
_entity_poly.type
_entity_poly.pdbx_seq_one_letter_code
_entity_poly.pdbx_strand_id
1 'polypeptide(L)'
;MKRRKKAASAVLAAAMGLSVFSAGAFAPVQKAQAYNAVSSPYAGAQADLGIANDERLIELLKKQGKISNNATHSEADKALKKFLKAKAENAAKVPAGKVGKELDVSEQQEKGKSGNGLKNGKGNKLGQAKKAHVDPVQKENYEGDTREDKVLVLAIEFSDYKHSSITKEESDMFYEDYPLEHFQDMIFGEEGYEGPSGQNLVSMKQYYEQQSGGSYTVDGKVAGWYTADHPAKYYGENVPAPDGNDKAARSLVMEALNKAAQDPNVNLTEYDQWDRDDYDGDGVYNEPDGLIDHLMVIHAGVGEEAGGGSLGGDAIWSHRSKLGSGPVAVKGAKSDSDRWGGVLGAWDYTIEPEDGAAGVFAHEYGHDLGLPDEYDTQYTGQGEPVAYWSIMSSGSWAGDVPGTEPTGFSAYAKLMLQNWHGGNWLSGATISSEDVNSKGVEVLLDEAVTKGNNNDAVRIDLPQKENIVNTPASGSYEYFSGSGDELNNSMTASIDLTGASEAELSFKAWYDIEEDWDYASVQVREQGTEEWVSIQGNLTTDTDPNNQNPGFGITGNSNGWKDGSFDLSAFAGKKIEVKFHYYTDVAATMPGFYADDILITADGKEVLKDDAEGESAFSLEGFTKDQGKFYSDHYYLLEWRSHNGVDAGLAHVRRGDSLISYDKGLVVWYVDDSFTDNWTGIHPGEGYLGVVDADQHALKWNDGSVANNRMQMHDAAFSLNKSSKMLIEYLNQGLSLKDNQTKQTPLFDDSADYSNPGLVDVGRKVPQKGLKFRVTGESADGTVGKVLIFK
;
A
#
# COMPACT_ATOMS: atom_id res chain seq x y z
N MET A 1 0.37 -14.54 67.60
CA MET A 1 1.36 -13.68 68.29
C MET A 1 2.72 -14.38 68.22
N LYS A 2 3.52 -14.07 67.20
CA LYS A 2 4.57 -14.91 66.61
C LYS A 2 5.82 -14.03 66.32
N ARG A 3 7.01 -14.39 66.82
CA ARG A 3 8.18 -15.02 66.12
C ARG A 3 8.94 -14.05 65.18
N ARG A 4 10.26 -14.10 64.89
CA ARG A 4 11.47 -14.86 65.29
C ARG A 4 12.67 -14.30 64.46
N LYS A 5 13.89 -14.38 65.03
CA LYS A 5 15.20 -14.88 64.48
C LYS A 5 15.57 -14.60 62.99
N LYS A 6 16.72 -13.95 62.71
CA LYS A 6 18.15 -14.40 62.63
C LYS A 6 18.57 -15.13 61.33
N ALA A 7 19.53 -14.50 60.63
CA ALA A 7 20.84 -14.98 60.13
C ALA A 7 21.02 -16.31 59.35
N ALA A 8 21.77 -16.24 58.23
CA ALA A 8 22.96 -17.06 57.85
C ALA A 8 23.30 -16.75 56.37
N SER A 9 24.43 -16.13 56.01
CA SER A 9 25.76 -16.72 55.73
C SER A 9 25.76 -17.90 54.75
N ALA A 10 26.39 -17.70 53.58
CA ALA A 10 26.95 -18.76 52.75
C ALA A 10 28.34 -18.34 52.24
N VAL A 11 29.32 -19.22 52.43
CA VAL A 11 30.74 -19.08 52.09
C VAL A 11 31.18 -20.39 51.43
N LEU A 12 31.93 -20.25 50.33
CA LEU A 12 32.83 -21.19 49.63
C LEU A 12 32.24 -22.47 49.01
N ALA A 13 32.56 -22.73 47.73
CA ALA A 13 33.84 -23.36 47.34
C ALA A 13 33.99 -23.48 45.81
N ALA A 14 35.23 -23.34 45.34
CA ALA A 14 35.67 -23.60 43.98
C ALA A 14 36.05 -25.09 43.80
N ALA A 15 35.77 -25.68 42.63
CA ALA A 15 36.67 -26.60 41.90
C ALA A 15 36.07 -27.09 40.56
N MET A 16 36.76 -26.70 39.48
CA MET A 16 37.06 -27.39 38.21
C MET A 16 36.08 -28.38 37.55
N GLY A 17 35.79 -28.08 36.27
CA GLY A 17 35.39 -29.04 35.25
C GLY A 17 35.46 -28.41 33.84
N LEU A 18 36.56 -28.63 33.14
CA LEU A 18 36.72 -28.34 31.71
C LEU A 18 35.76 -29.21 30.89
N SER A 19 34.88 -28.60 30.09
CA SER A 19 34.31 -29.23 28.90
C SER A 19 33.91 -28.16 27.88
N VAL A 20 34.77 -28.01 26.88
CA VAL A 20 34.50 -27.66 25.48
C VAL A 20 33.35 -26.66 25.24
N PHE A 21 33.69 -25.38 25.12
CA PHE A 21 32.89 -24.47 24.31
C PHE A 21 32.97 -24.96 22.87
N SER A 22 31.89 -25.58 22.39
CA SER A 22 31.61 -25.60 20.97
C SER A 22 31.40 -24.14 20.56
N ALA A 23 32.42 -23.56 19.95
CA ALA A 23 32.23 -22.38 19.13
C ALA A 23 31.12 -22.74 18.13
N GLY A 24 29.92 -22.18 18.34
CA GLY A 24 28.97 -22.07 17.27
C GLY A 24 29.69 -21.33 16.17
N ALA A 25 30.04 -22.05 15.10
CA ALA A 25 30.47 -21.42 13.88
C ALA A 25 29.28 -20.54 13.48
N PHE A 26 29.39 -19.24 13.72
CA PHE A 26 28.61 -18.27 12.97
C PHE A 26 28.85 -18.64 11.51
N ALA A 27 27.82 -19.13 10.84
CA ALA A 27 27.83 -19.15 9.40
C ALA A 27 28.23 -17.74 8.96
N PRO A 28 29.23 -17.57 8.09
CA PRO A 28 29.56 -16.25 7.60
C PRO A 28 28.28 -15.68 6.99
N VAL A 29 27.82 -14.55 7.52
CA VAL A 29 26.81 -13.72 6.85
C VAL A 29 27.35 -13.57 5.43
N GLN A 30 26.60 -14.13 4.50
CA GLN A 30 26.97 -14.12 3.10
C GLN A 30 26.97 -12.65 2.71
N LYS A 31 28.15 -12.02 2.55
CA LYS A 31 28.27 -10.63 2.11
C LYS A 31 27.50 -10.51 0.81
N ALA A 32 26.27 -9.99 0.86
CA ALA A 32 25.47 -9.71 -0.32
C ALA A 32 26.34 -8.83 -1.22
N GLN A 33 26.71 -9.32 -2.40
CA GLN A 33 27.35 -8.50 -3.42
C GLN A 33 26.24 -7.68 -4.08
N ALA A 34 26.41 -6.35 -4.18
CA ALA A 34 25.56 -5.55 -5.06
C ALA A 34 25.55 -6.19 -6.46
N TYR A 35 24.36 -6.35 -7.04
CA TYR A 35 24.23 -6.99 -8.34
C TYR A 35 24.88 -6.10 -9.41
N ASN A 36 25.69 -6.71 -10.29
CA ASN A 36 26.38 -5.99 -11.37
C ASN A 36 25.45 -5.54 -12.51
N ALA A 37 24.14 -5.82 -12.43
CA ALA A 37 23.16 -5.51 -13.47
C ALA A 37 21.73 -5.45 -12.92
N VAL A 38 20.90 -4.63 -13.57
CA VAL A 38 19.43 -4.60 -13.47
C VAL A 38 18.89 -6.03 -13.61
N SER A 39 17.98 -6.46 -12.74
CA SER A 39 17.32 -7.77 -12.87
C SER A 39 16.37 -7.71 -14.07
N SER A 40 16.89 -8.09 -15.24
CA SER A 40 16.26 -7.96 -16.56
C SER A 40 16.07 -6.49 -17.00
N PRO A 41 16.88 -5.96 -17.95
CA PRO A 41 16.67 -4.63 -18.51
C PRO A 41 15.34 -4.46 -19.27
N TYR A 42 14.57 -5.55 -19.42
CA TYR A 42 13.28 -5.64 -20.11
C TYR A 42 12.12 -6.17 -19.23
N ALA A 43 12.27 -6.15 -17.90
CA ALA A 43 11.11 -6.31 -17.02
C ALA A 43 10.36 -4.98 -17.05
N GLY A 44 9.11 -4.97 -17.49
CA GLY A 44 8.32 -3.73 -17.52
C GLY A 44 8.06 -3.20 -16.11
N ALA A 45 8.05 -1.89 -15.93
CA ALA A 45 7.62 -1.28 -14.68
C ALA A 45 6.09 -1.19 -14.63
N GLN A 46 5.50 -1.44 -13.45
CA GLN A 46 4.05 -1.37 -13.30
C GLN A 46 3.63 0.10 -13.33
N ALA A 47 2.61 0.41 -14.12
CA ALA A 47 2.05 1.75 -14.21
C ALA A 47 1.23 2.07 -12.96
N ASP A 48 1.40 3.26 -12.39
CA ASP A 48 0.49 3.79 -11.37
C ASP A 48 -0.82 4.18 -12.05
N LEU A 49 -1.89 3.43 -11.80
CA LEU A 49 -3.13 3.73 -12.49
C LEU A 49 -3.89 4.88 -11.82
N GLY A 50 -3.67 5.18 -10.54
CA GLY A 50 -4.37 6.23 -9.79
C GLY A 50 -4.14 7.63 -10.35
N ILE A 51 -2.99 7.82 -10.98
CA ILE A 51 -2.65 9.05 -11.70
C ILE A 51 -3.20 9.13 -13.13
N ALA A 52 -4.02 8.18 -13.58
CA ALA A 52 -4.60 8.20 -14.92
C ALA A 52 -5.48 9.44 -15.16
N ASN A 53 -5.19 10.17 -16.23
CA ASN A 53 -6.03 11.24 -16.75
C ASN A 53 -7.02 10.67 -17.78
N ASP A 54 -8.21 10.32 -17.31
CA ASP A 54 -9.28 9.70 -18.10
C ASP A 54 -9.55 10.42 -19.42
N GLU A 55 -9.57 11.75 -19.40
CA GLU A 55 -9.93 12.60 -20.55
C GLU A 55 -8.84 12.51 -21.63
N ARG A 56 -7.58 12.68 -21.24
CA ARG A 56 -6.42 12.59 -22.15
C ARG A 56 -6.20 11.18 -22.68
N LEU A 57 -6.42 10.16 -21.86
CA LEU A 57 -6.37 8.77 -22.30
C LEU A 57 -7.47 8.44 -23.31
N ILE A 58 -8.69 8.95 -23.12
CA ILE A 58 -9.77 8.80 -24.12
C ILE A 58 -9.37 9.47 -25.44
N GLU A 59 -8.75 10.65 -25.41
CA GLU A 59 -8.24 11.31 -26.62
C GLU A 59 -7.14 10.50 -27.32
N LEU A 60 -6.19 9.95 -26.57
CA LEU A 60 -5.17 9.05 -27.09
C LEU A 60 -5.80 7.83 -27.77
N LEU A 61 -6.76 7.17 -27.11
CA LEU A 61 -7.44 5.99 -27.64
C LEU A 61 -8.26 6.32 -28.91
N LYS A 62 -8.83 7.52 -29.00
CA LYS A 62 -9.48 8.03 -30.23
C LYS A 62 -8.46 8.27 -31.35
N LYS A 63 -7.34 8.93 -31.05
CA LYS A 63 -6.24 9.19 -31.99
C LYS A 63 -5.64 7.90 -32.55
N GLN A 64 -5.54 6.86 -31.71
CA GLN A 64 -5.11 5.51 -32.10
C GLN A 64 -6.17 4.72 -32.88
N GLY A 65 -7.40 5.22 -33.00
CA GLY A 65 -8.51 4.51 -33.63
C GLY A 65 -9.05 3.32 -32.83
N LYS A 66 -8.66 3.18 -31.56
CA LYS A 66 -9.19 2.17 -30.62
C LYS A 66 -10.60 2.52 -30.16
N ILE A 67 -10.93 3.81 -30.12
CA ILE A 67 -12.27 4.35 -29.88
C ILE A 67 -12.69 5.19 -31.09
N SER A 68 -13.96 5.14 -31.46
CA SER A 68 -14.47 5.99 -32.55
C SER A 68 -14.45 7.47 -32.14
N ASN A 69 -14.10 8.37 -33.06
CA ASN A 69 -14.12 9.82 -32.78
C ASN A 69 -15.51 10.36 -32.39
N ASN A 70 -16.57 9.67 -32.80
CA ASN A 70 -17.97 9.96 -32.46
C ASN A 70 -18.55 9.01 -31.40
N ALA A 71 -17.72 8.25 -30.68
CA ALA A 71 -18.17 7.43 -29.57
C ALA A 71 -18.89 8.30 -28.53
N THR A 72 -20.01 7.78 -28.03
CA THR A 72 -20.72 8.37 -26.90
C THR A 72 -19.84 8.34 -25.64
N HIS A 73 -20.18 9.15 -24.64
CA HIS A 73 -19.45 9.19 -23.37
C HIS A 73 -19.37 7.78 -22.73
N SER A 74 -20.50 7.08 -22.65
CA SER A 74 -20.55 5.71 -22.11
C SER A 74 -19.69 4.71 -22.90
N GLU A 75 -19.62 4.83 -24.23
CA GLU A 75 -18.75 3.98 -25.05
C GLU A 75 -17.26 4.28 -24.80
N ALA A 76 -16.91 5.57 -24.66
CA ALA A 76 -15.54 6.00 -24.40
C ALA A 76 -15.07 5.56 -22.99
N ASP A 77 -15.88 5.79 -21.96
CA ASP A 77 -15.61 5.38 -20.58
C ASP A 77 -15.44 3.85 -20.47
N LYS A 78 -16.33 3.08 -21.12
CA LYS A 78 -16.20 1.62 -21.16
C LYS A 78 -14.92 1.15 -21.83
N ALA A 79 -14.48 1.84 -22.89
CA ALA A 79 -13.24 1.51 -23.58
C ALA A 79 -12.00 1.90 -22.76
N LEU A 80 -12.04 3.05 -22.07
CA LEU A 80 -11.01 3.46 -21.13
C LEU A 80 -10.86 2.44 -20.00
N LYS A 81 -11.95 2.05 -19.33
CA LYS A 81 -11.91 1.03 -18.26
C LYS A 81 -11.35 -0.29 -18.75
N LYS A 82 -11.71 -0.71 -19.96
CA LYS A 82 -11.14 -1.91 -20.58
C LYS A 82 -9.62 -1.77 -20.80
N PHE A 83 -9.16 -0.61 -21.25
CA PHE A 83 -7.74 -0.32 -21.45
C PHE A 83 -6.98 -0.33 -20.12
N LEU A 84 -7.46 0.38 -19.09
CA LEU A 84 -6.82 0.44 -17.76
C LEU A 84 -6.79 -0.93 -17.08
N LYS A 85 -7.89 -1.69 -17.14
CA LYS A 85 -7.94 -3.07 -16.63
C LYS A 85 -6.94 -3.98 -17.35
N ALA A 86 -6.83 -3.87 -18.68
CA ALA A 86 -5.84 -4.64 -19.42
C ALA A 86 -4.40 -4.25 -19.04
N LYS A 87 -4.15 -2.95 -18.79
CA LYS A 87 -2.87 -2.44 -18.29
C LYS A 87 -2.54 -3.03 -16.90
N ALA A 88 -3.49 -3.02 -15.97
CA ALA A 88 -3.36 -3.67 -14.66
C ALA A 88 -3.09 -5.19 -14.77
N GLU A 89 -3.88 -5.91 -15.57
CA GLU A 89 -3.74 -7.36 -15.76
C GLU A 89 -2.42 -7.74 -16.42
N ASN A 90 -1.89 -6.90 -17.31
CA ASN A 90 -0.58 -7.11 -17.94
C ASN A 90 0.56 -6.75 -16.98
N ALA A 91 0.35 -5.79 -16.08
CA ALA A 91 1.31 -5.43 -15.03
C ALA A 91 1.55 -6.59 -14.05
N ALA A 92 0.50 -7.33 -13.69
CA ALA A 92 0.58 -8.51 -12.81
C ALA A 92 1.30 -9.72 -13.44
N LYS A 93 1.48 -9.74 -14.78
CA LYS A 93 2.13 -10.87 -15.50
C LYS A 93 3.65 -10.71 -15.65
N VAL A 94 4.20 -9.54 -15.29
CA VAL A 94 5.65 -9.32 -15.27
C VAL A 94 6.14 -9.72 -13.88
N PRO A 95 7.04 -10.72 -13.74
CA PRO A 95 7.51 -11.15 -12.44
C PRO A 95 8.10 -9.95 -11.68
N ALA A 96 7.54 -9.65 -10.51
CA ALA A 96 8.19 -8.75 -9.56
C ALA A 96 9.57 -9.35 -9.26
N GLY A 97 10.64 -8.56 -9.41
CA GLY A 97 11.97 -9.02 -9.02
C GLY A 97 11.95 -9.40 -7.54
N LYS A 98 12.34 -10.64 -7.19
CA LYS A 98 12.36 -11.17 -5.81
C LYS A 98 12.98 -10.16 -4.84
N VAL A 99 12.21 -9.62 -3.90
CA VAL A 99 12.70 -8.63 -2.93
C VAL A 99 13.47 -9.34 -1.81
N GLY A 100 14.62 -8.80 -1.41
CA GLY A 100 15.22 -9.16 -0.12
C GLY A 100 14.54 -8.36 0.99
N LYS A 101 13.90 -9.05 1.96
CA LYS A 101 13.16 -8.45 3.09
C LYS A 101 13.98 -7.53 4.00
N GLU A 102 15.30 -7.60 3.93
CA GLU A 102 16.17 -6.80 4.81
C GLU A 102 16.02 -5.30 4.52
N LEU A 103 15.70 -4.87 3.30
CA LEU A 103 15.69 -3.46 2.90
C LEU A 103 14.29 -2.80 2.81
N ASP A 104 13.20 -3.53 3.06
CA ASP A 104 11.84 -2.98 2.96
C ASP A 104 11.38 -2.38 4.29
N VAL A 105 11.23 -1.05 4.32
CA VAL A 105 10.93 -0.26 5.52
C VAL A 105 9.55 -0.59 6.09
N SER A 106 8.61 -1.01 5.22
CA SER A 106 7.22 -1.33 5.57
C SER A 106 7.13 -2.52 6.54
N GLU A 107 7.76 -3.66 6.22
CA GLU A 107 7.67 -4.89 7.01
C GLU A 107 8.47 -4.84 8.31
N GLN A 108 9.64 -4.19 8.33
CA GLN A 108 10.45 -4.09 9.54
C GLN A 108 9.78 -3.22 10.62
N GLN A 109 9.03 -2.19 10.21
CA GLN A 109 8.32 -1.31 11.14
C GLN A 109 6.93 -1.83 11.54
N GLU A 110 6.28 -2.67 10.71
CA GLU A 110 5.06 -3.38 11.12
C GLU A 110 5.27 -4.27 12.36
N LYS A 111 6.46 -4.90 12.48
CA LYS A 111 6.83 -5.73 13.64
C LYS A 111 7.03 -4.91 14.92
N GLY A 112 7.02 -3.57 14.84
CA GLY A 112 7.39 -2.68 15.93
C GLY A 112 6.49 -1.45 16.08
N LYS A 113 5.26 -1.66 16.59
CA LYS A 113 4.34 -0.71 17.28
C LYS A 113 3.12 -0.24 16.46
N SER A 114 1.97 -0.91 16.66
CA SER A 114 0.63 -0.27 16.60
C SER A 114 0.37 0.72 17.75
N GLY A 115 1.43 1.29 18.31
CA GLY A 115 1.42 1.98 19.60
C GLY A 115 1.88 3.42 19.53
N ASN A 116 0.91 4.34 19.65
CA ASN A 116 1.04 5.69 20.23
C ASN A 116 1.16 6.91 19.30
N GLY A 117 1.04 6.83 17.97
CA GLY A 117 1.06 8.04 17.11
C GLY A 117 0.07 9.13 17.58
N LEU A 118 -1.17 8.73 17.88
CA LEU A 118 -2.18 9.62 18.46
C LEU A 118 -1.90 10.03 19.93
N LYS A 119 -1.15 9.24 20.71
CA LYS A 119 -0.92 9.48 22.15
C LYS A 119 0.22 10.46 22.46
N ASN A 120 0.97 10.93 21.46
CA ASN A 120 2.16 11.77 21.65
C ASN A 120 1.86 13.29 21.80
N GLY A 121 0.59 13.69 21.86
CA GLY A 121 0.22 15.04 22.32
C GLY A 121 0.43 15.20 23.83
N LYS A 122 0.79 16.42 24.29
CA LYS A 122 0.93 16.76 25.73
C LYS A 122 -0.40 16.60 26.49
N GLY A 123 -0.80 15.37 26.82
CA GLY A 123 -1.70 14.96 27.92
C GLY A 123 -3.07 15.65 28.08
N ASN A 124 -3.47 16.55 27.19
CA ASN A 124 -4.66 17.40 27.33
C ASN A 124 -5.60 17.34 26.11
N LYS A 125 -5.31 16.52 25.09
CA LYS A 125 -6.08 16.44 23.83
C LYS A 125 -7.41 15.66 23.92
N LEU A 126 -7.83 15.25 25.13
CA LEU A 126 -9.26 15.02 25.44
C LEU A 126 -9.99 16.37 25.50
N GLY A 127 -9.95 17.12 24.39
CA GLY A 127 -10.58 18.40 24.18
C GLY A 127 -12.10 18.27 24.23
N GLN A 128 -12.63 18.02 25.43
CA GLN A 128 -14.05 18.18 25.68
C GLN A 128 -14.38 19.64 25.38
N ALA A 129 -15.43 19.87 24.61
CA ALA A 129 -15.95 21.20 24.39
C ALA A 129 -16.42 21.81 25.72
N LYS A 130 -15.53 22.56 26.39
CA LYS A 130 -15.83 23.23 27.66
C LYS A 130 -16.72 24.47 27.48
N LYS A 131 -16.89 24.92 26.24
CA LYS A 131 -17.64 26.12 25.85
C LYS A 131 -18.75 25.75 24.86
N ALA A 132 -19.83 26.54 24.88
CA ALA A 132 -20.92 26.40 23.92
C ALA A 132 -20.51 26.86 22.50
N HIS A 133 -19.59 27.81 22.39
CA HIS A 133 -19.02 28.29 21.12
C HIS A 133 -17.72 27.55 20.81
N VAL A 134 -17.48 27.25 19.53
CA VAL A 134 -16.26 26.62 19.02
C VAL A 134 -15.32 27.74 18.57
N ASP A 135 -14.16 27.85 19.22
CA ASP A 135 -13.14 28.83 18.85
C ASP A 135 -12.41 28.34 17.57
N PRO A 136 -11.91 29.26 16.71
CA PRO A 136 -11.01 28.92 15.60
C PRO A 136 -9.76 28.14 16.01
N VAL A 137 -9.14 27.48 15.03
CA VAL A 137 -7.91 26.74 15.23
C VAL A 137 -6.83 27.65 15.80
N GLN A 138 -6.12 27.15 16.79
CA GLN A 138 -4.96 27.83 17.37
C GLN A 138 -3.73 27.02 17.00
N LYS A 139 -2.99 27.51 16.00
CA LYS A 139 -1.79 26.86 15.49
C LYS A 139 -0.77 26.69 16.62
N GLU A 140 -0.25 25.47 16.75
CA GLU A 140 0.89 25.17 17.60
C GLU A 140 2.16 25.30 16.76
N ASN A 141 3.22 25.87 17.35
CA ASN A 141 4.54 25.79 16.74
C ASN A 141 5.13 24.41 17.03
N TYR A 142 5.70 23.78 16.00
CA TYR A 142 6.50 22.59 16.18
C TYR A 142 7.87 22.98 16.75
N GLU A 143 8.25 22.33 17.86
CA GLU A 143 9.49 22.60 18.60
C GLU A 143 10.37 21.32 18.67
N GLY A 144 10.01 20.27 17.93
CA GLY A 144 10.79 19.04 17.83
C GLY A 144 11.83 19.11 16.71
N ASP A 145 12.53 18.01 16.50
CA ASP A 145 13.53 17.90 15.43
C ASP A 145 12.85 17.73 14.07
N THR A 146 13.33 18.44 13.06
CA THR A 146 12.89 18.28 11.67
C THR A 146 13.79 17.27 10.98
N ARG A 147 13.21 16.19 10.45
CA ARG A 147 13.90 15.27 9.52
C ARG A 147 13.95 15.95 8.15
N GLU A 148 15.16 16.06 7.60
CA GLU A 148 15.40 16.55 6.24
C GLU A 148 16.00 15.42 5.43
N ASP A 149 15.30 15.00 4.39
CA ASP A 149 15.76 13.95 3.48
C ASP A 149 16.27 14.57 2.17
N LYS A 150 17.41 14.07 1.69
CA LYS A 150 18.01 14.49 0.42
C LYS A 150 17.40 13.71 -0.74
N VAL A 151 16.86 14.42 -1.74
CA VAL A 151 16.24 13.82 -2.93
C VAL A 151 17.07 14.12 -4.16
N LEU A 152 17.57 13.08 -4.81
CA LEU A 152 18.29 13.18 -6.08
C LEU A 152 17.30 13.27 -7.23
N VAL A 153 17.29 14.39 -7.97
CA VAL A 153 16.40 14.58 -9.11
C VAL A 153 17.21 14.68 -10.40
N LEU A 154 16.99 13.75 -11.33
CA LEU A 154 17.75 13.67 -12.59
C LEU A 154 16.83 13.86 -13.80
N ALA A 155 17.05 14.92 -14.59
CA ALA A 155 16.33 15.17 -15.82
C ALA A 155 17.04 14.52 -17.02
N ILE A 156 16.30 13.78 -17.84
CA ILE A 156 16.80 13.06 -19.01
C ILE A 156 15.86 13.19 -20.23
N GLU A 157 16.43 13.58 -21.36
CA GLU A 157 15.75 13.69 -22.64
C GLU A 157 16.19 12.59 -23.60
N PHE A 158 15.44 12.36 -24.67
CA PHE A 158 15.71 11.28 -25.60
C PHE A 158 16.59 11.72 -26.77
N SER A 159 17.12 10.75 -27.51
CA SER A 159 17.90 11.03 -28.73
C SER A 159 17.05 11.67 -29.84
N ASP A 160 15.73 11.40 -29.86
CA ASP A 160 14.76 11.82 -30.87
C ASP A 160 13.68 12.79 -30.36
N TYR A 161 13.55 12.97 -29.04
CA TYR A 161 12.60 13.89 -28.41
C TYR A 161 13.32 14.70 -27.31
N LYS A 162 13.28 16.02 -27.43
CA LYS A 162 14.00 16.95 -26.55
C LYS A 162 13.05 17.58 -25.54
N HIS A 163 13.58 17.96 -24.38
CA HIS A 163 12.82 18.80 -23.46
C HIS A 163 12.35 20.09 -24.16
N SER A 164 11.26 20.65 -23.68
CA SER A 164 10.56 21.84 -24.15
C SER A 164 10.05 21.67 -25.59
N SER A 165 9.74 20.43 -25.96
CA SER A 165 9.07 20.08 -27.23
C SER A 165 7.56 19.85 -27.06
N ILE A 166 7.05 19.88 -25.83
CA ILE A 166 5.61 19.78 -25.51
C ILE A 166 4.90 20.98 -26.14
N THR A 167 3.71 20.76 -26.71
CA THR A 167 2.87 21.87 -27.20
C THR A 167 1.72 22.18 -26.25
N LYS A 168 1.16 23.38 -26.38
CA LYS A 168 0.00 23.82 -25.58
C LYS A 168 -1.23 22.92 -25.71
N GLU A 169 -1.38 22.23 -26.83
CA GLU A 169 -2.48 21.29 -27.04
C GLU A 169 -2.26 19.96 -26.33
N GLU A 170 -1.01 19.63 -26.01
CA GLU A 170 -0.60 18.36 -25.44
C GLU A 170 -0.69 18.33 -23.91
N SER A 171 -0.56 19.48 -23.23
CA SER A 171 -0.59 19.55 -21.77
C SER A 171 -1.38 20.76 -21.26
N ASP A 172 -2.12 20.55 -20.17
CA ASP A 172 -2.73 21.64 -19.40
C ASP A 172 -1.68 22.34 -18.49
N MET A 173 -0.58 21.64 -18.18
CA MET A 173 0.56 22.10 -17.41
C MET A 173 1.65 22.70 -18.31
N PHE A 174 1.23 23.48 -19.32
CA PHE A 174 2.11 23.95 -20.40
C PHE A 174 2.94 25.18 -20.04
N TYR A 175 4.25 25.11 -20.31
CA TYR A 175 5.18 26.24 -20.33
C TYR A 175 5.91 26.31 -21.67
N GLU A 176 6.36 27.51 -22.06
CA GLU A 176 7.16 27.68 -23.29
C GLU A 176 8.52 26.97 -23.20
N ASP A 177 9.12 26.95 -22.01
CA ASP A 177 10.38 26.27 -21.69
C ASP A 177 10.25 25.60 -20.30
N TYR A 178 10.90 24.45 -20.12
CA TYR A 178 11.00 23.71 -18.85
C TYR A 178 12.47 23.66 -18.39
N PRO A 179 13.03 24.79 -17.91
CA PRO A 179 14.40 24.81 -17.40
C PRO A 179 14.52 23.99 -16.11
N LEU A 180 15.72 23.54 -15.75
CA LEU A 180 15.93 22.84 -14.47
C LEU A 180 15.49 23.67 -13.24
N GLU A 181 15.58 25.00 -13.33
CA GLU A 181 15.11 25.93 -12.28
C GLU A 181 13.60 25.79 -12.01
N HIS A 182 12.80 25.51 -13.05
CA HIS A 182 11.37 25.24 -12.88
C HIS A 182 11.13 24.03 -11.96
N PHE A 183 11.84 22.92 -12.21
CA PHE A 183 11.74 21.72 -11.37
C PHE A 183 12.35 21.93 -9.99
N GLN A 184 13.43 22.72 -9.89
CA GLN A 184 14.04 23.06 -8.60
C GLN A 184 13.04 23.80 -7.71
N ASP A 185 12.32 24.79 -8.25
CA ASP A 185 11.31 25.53 -7.51
C ASP A 185 10.07 24.67 -7.23
N MET A 186 9.62 23.88 -8.20
CA MET A 186 8.46 23.00 -8.05
C MET A 186 8.67 21.94 -6.96
N ILE A 187 9.86 21.35 -6.87
CA ILE A 187 10.14 20.28 -5.92
C ILE A 187 10.64 20.87 -4.58
N PHE A 188 11.59 21.80 -4.61
CA PHE A 188 12.32 22.27 -3.42
C PHE A 188 12.09 23.74 -3.06
N GLY A 189 11.27 24.47 -3.82
CA GLY A 189 11.07 25.91 -3.63
C GLY A 189 10.44 26.25 -2.28
N GLU A 190 11.07 27.12 -1.51
CA GLU A 190 10.58 27.54 -0.17
C GLU A 190 9.38 28.48 -0.26
N GLU A 191 9.23 29.17 -1.39
CA GLU A 191 8.19 30.17 -1.64
C GLU A 191 7.14 29.71 -2.66
N GLY A 192 7.19 28.43 -3.06
CA GLY A 192 6.36 27.85 -4.12
C GLY A 192 7.02 27.90 -5.49
N TYR A 193 6.23 27.71 -6.54
CA TYR A 193 6.68 27.77 -7.94
C TYR A 193 5.68 28.46 -8.84
N GLU A 194 6.15 29.03 -9.95
CA GLU A 194 5.28 29.73 -10.90
C GLU A 194 4.50 28.72 -11.77
N GLY A 195 3.17 28.80 -11.71
CA GLY A 195 2.23 28.04 -12.53
C GLY A 195 2.10 28.57 -13.97
N PRO A 196 1.44 27.83 -14.86
CA PRO A 196 1.40 28.13 -16.30
C PRO A 196 0.58 29.38 -16.64
N SER A 197 -0.24 29.88 -15.70
CA SER A 197 -0.96 31.15 -15.81
C SER A 197 -0.37 32.25 -14.92
N GLY A 198 0.87 32.09 -14.43
CA GLY A 198 1.57 33.03 -13.55
C GLY A 198 1.08 33.03 -12.10
N GLN A 199 0.34 32.00 -11.69
CA GLN A 199 -0.05 31.80 -10.29
C GLN A 199 1.14 31.29 -9.46
N ASN A 200 1.16 31.57 -8.16
CA ASN A 200 2.12 30.92 -7.26
C ASN A 200 1.50 29.63 -6.71
N LEU A 201 2.14 28.50 -6.99
CA LEU A 201 1.69 27.15 -6.63
C LEU A 201 2.53 26.59 -5.49
N VAL A 202 1.97 25.66 -4.73
CA VAL A 202 2.64 25.00 -3.59
C VAL A 202 3.68 24.03 -4.13
N SER A 203 4.93 24.18 -3.72
CA SER A 203 5.99 23.22 -4.05
C SER A 203 5.81 21.91 -3.28
N MET A 204 6.45 20.82 -3.74
CA MET A 204 6.46 19.55 -3.01
C MET A 204 7.07 19.72 -1.60
N LYS A 205 8.14 20.49 -1.44
CA LYS A 205 8.71 20.84 -0.13
C LYS A 205 7.68 21.47 0.79
N GLN A 206 7.00 22.51 0.32
CA GLN A 206 5.96 23.18 1.10
C GLN A 206 4.79 22.25 1.41
N TYR A 207 4.42 21.36 0.49
CA TYR A 207 3.37 20.36 0.71
C TYR A 207 3.72 19.46 1.90
N TYR A 208 4.93 18.88 1.90
CA TYR A 208 5.40 17.99 2.95
C TYR A 208 5.61 18.70 4.30
N GLU A 209 6.10 19.94 4.29
CA GLU A 209 6.19 20.77 5.50
C GLU A 209 4.81 21.08 6.09
N GLN A 210 3.81 21.36 5.23
CA GLN A 210 2.43 21.57 5.67
C GLN A 210 1.80 20.29 6.24
N GLN A 211 1.96 19.15 5.56
CA GLN A 211 1.37 17.87 5.99
C GLN A 211 2.00 17.33 7.28
N SER A 212 3.31 17.49 7.43
CA SER A 212 4.07 17.06 8.61
C SER A 212 4.04 18.08 9.75
N GLY A 213 3.46 19.26 9.55
CA GLY A 213 3.51 20.33 10.53
C GLY A 213 4.92 20.82 10.86
N GLY A 214 5.83 20.75 9.88
CA GLY A 214 7.23 21.17 9.99
C GLY A 214 8.18 20.12 10.57
N SER A 215 7.73 18.89 10.86
CA SER A 215 8.62 17.84 11.35
C SER A 215 9.37 17.10 10.25
N TYR A 216 9.00 17.31 8.99
CA TYR A 216 9.61 16.68 7.83
C TYR A 216 9.74 17.70 6.70
N THR A 217 10.87 17.70 6.02
CA THR A 217 11.12 18.49 4.82
C THR A 217 12.03 17.72 3.86
N VAL A 218 12.06 18.18 2.62
CA VAL A 218 12.93 17.63 1.58
C VAL A 218 13.86 18.72 1.07
N ASP A 219 15.08 18.34 0.75
CA ASP A 219 16.04 19.20 0.08
C ASP A 219 16.79 18.43 -1.01
N GLY A 220 17.34 19.14 -1.99
CA GLY A 220 17.99 18.48 -3.10
C GLY A 220 18.29 19.41 -4.25
N LYS A 221 18.77 18.81 -5.34
CA LYS A 221 19.17 19.52 -6.54
C LYS A 221 18.72 18.76 -7.77
N VAL A 222 18.17 19.50 -8.72
CA VAL A 222 17.85 18.98 -10.05
C VAL A 222 19.09 19.07 -10.95
N ALA A 223 19.45 17.95 -11.57
CA ALA A 223 20.60 17.86 -12.48
C ALA A 223 20.21 17.28 -13.85
N GLY A 224 20.95 17.65 -14.90
CA GLY A 224 20.65 17.32 -16.30
C GLY A 224 20.71 18.56 -17.19
N TRP A 225 19.94 18.64 -18.29
CA TRP A 225 19.27 17.54 -18.98
C TRP A 225 20.32 16.59 -19.58
N TYR A 226 20.31 15.32 -19.19
CA TYR A 226 21.12 14.31 -19.86
C TYR A 226 20.43 13.85 -21.15
N THR A 227 21.20 13.44 -22.17
CA THR A 227 20.61 12.83 -23.36
C THR A 227 20.75 11.32 -23.30
N ALA A 228 19.64 10.60 -23.39
CA ALA A 228 19.56 9.16 -23.48
C ALA A 228 20.19 8.64 -24.79
N ASP A 229 20.77 7.43 -24.73
CA ASP A 229 21.49 6.79 -25.82
C ASP A 229 20.54 6.23 -26.89
N HIS A 230 19.26 6.05 -26.55
CA HIS A 230 18.23 5.53 -27.44
C HIS A 230 17.02 6.49 -27.61
N PRO A 231 16.18 6.25 -28.64
CA PRO A 231 14.91 6.96 -28.82
C PRO A 231 13.90 6.70 -27.69
N ALA A 232 12.93 7.60 -27.49
CA ALA A 232 11.87 7.46 -26.46
C ALA A 232 11.20 6.08 -26.49
N LYS A 233 10.80 5.64 -27.70
CA LYS A 233 10.20 4.34 -27.97
C LYS A 233 10.98 3.15 -27.40
N TYR A 234 12.31 3.21 -27.37
CA TYR A 234 13.11 2.10 -26.84
C TYR A 234 12.80 1.83 -25.36
N TYR A 235 12.50 2.89 -24.61
CA TYR A 235 12.24 2.84 -23.18
C TYR A 235 10.75 2.72 -22.87
N GLY A 236 9.91 3.54 -23.50
CA GLY A 236 8.47 3.66 -23.18
C GLY A 236 7.52 2.83 -24.02
N GLU A 237 7.96 2.09 -25.06
CA GLU A 237 6.99 1.26 -25.80
C GLU A 237 6.35 0.21 -24.89
N ASN A 238 5.03 0.07 -25.01
CA ASN A 238 4.28 -0.89 -24.21
C ASN A 238 4.49 -2.34 -24.68
N VAL A 239 4.81 -3.24 -23.74
CA VAL A 239 5.01 -4.69 -23.98
C VAL A 239 4.24 -5.55 -22.97
N PRO A 240 3.78 -6.77 -23.35
CA PRO A 240 3.85 -7.38 -24.68
C PRO A 240 2.76 -6.88 -25.65
N ALA A 241 1.90 -5.96 -25.21
CA ALA A 241 0.78 -5.42 -25.95
C ALA A 241 0.70 -3.89 -25.76
N PRO A 242 -0.05 -3.16 -26.60
CA PRO A 242 -0.20 -1.69 -26.50
C PRO A 242 -0.90 -1.17 -25.24
N ASP A 243 -1.32 -2.06 -24.35
CA ASP A 243 -1.90 -1.85 -23.02
C ASP A 243 -1.09 -2.65 -21.99
N GLY A 244 0.22 -2.76 -22.23
CA GLY A 244 1.18 -3.42 -21.35
C GLY A 244 1.96 -2.42 -20.49
N ASN A 245 3.13 -2.84 -20.05
CA ASN A 245 4.05 -2.02 -19.27
C ASN A 245 5.13 -1.39 -20.14
N ASP A 246 5.76 -0.33 -19.64
CA ASP A 246 6.92 0.30 -20.27
C ASP A 246 8.05 -0.71 -20.43
N LYS A 247 8.60 -0.82 -21.64
CA LYS A 247 9.59 -1.85 -21.96
C LYS A 247 10.89 -1.76 -21.17
N ALA A 248 11.42 -0.57 -20.95
CA ALA A 248 12.77 -0.40 -20.41
C ALA A 248 12.98 0.89 -19.59
N ALA A 249 11.96 1.37 -18.87
CA ALA A 249 12.07 2.53 -17.97
C ALA A 249 13.22 2.40 -16.96
N ARG A 250 13.40 1.23 -16.33
CA ARG A 250 14.55 0.93 -15.43
C ARG A 250 15.92 1.18 -16.08
N SER A 251 16.03 0.91 -17.39
CA SER A 251 17.28 1.16 -18.13
C SER A 251 17.53 2.65 -18.31
N LEU A 252 16.48 3.46 -18.52
CA LEU A 252 16.58 4.92 -18.61
C LEU A 252 17.04 5.53 -17.27
N VAL A 253 16.47 5.07 -16.16
CA VAL A 253 16.85 5.49 -14.80
C VAL A 253 18.32 5.20 -14.53
N MET A 254 18.77 3.97 -14.79
CA MET A 254 20.19 3.62 -14.64
C MET A 254 21.09 4.43 -15.56
N GLU A 255 20.62 4.76 -16.76
CA GLU A 255 21.38 5.59 -17.68
C GLU A 255 21.54 7.02 -17.15
N ALA A 256 20.47 7.63 -16.63
CA ALA A 256 20.51 8.94 -15.99
C ALA A 256 21.49 8.94 -14.80
N LEU A 257 21.41 7.94 -13.91
CA LEU A 257 22.33 7.77 -12.78
C LEU A 257 23.79 7.65 -13.23
N ASN A 258 24.06 6.83 -14.25
CA ASN A 258 25.41 6.63 -14.75
C ASN A 258 25.99 7.88 -15.42
N LYS A 259 25.13 8.74 -16.01
CA LYS A 259 25.54 10.04 -16.56
C LYS A 259 25.76 11.05 -15.44
N ALA A 260 24.90 11.06 -14.41
CA ALA A 260 25.08 11.89 -13.21
C ALA A 260 26.37 11.56 -12.45
N ALA A 261 26.74 10.29 -12.34
CA ALA A 261 28.02 9.86 -11.74
C ALA A 261 29.26 10.38 -12.49
N GLN A 262 29.10 10.84 -13.74
CA GLN A 262 30.16 11.43 -14.55
C GLN A 262 30.08 12.96 -14.61
N ASP A 263 29.02 13.57 -14.09
CA ASP A 263 28.84 15.02 -14.04
C ASP A 263 29.63 15.60 -12.85
N PRO A 264 30.64 16.45 -13.08
CA PRO A 264 31.41 17.06 -11.99
C PRO A 264 30.61 18.02 -11.10
N ASN A 265 29.37 18.36 -11.48
CA ASN A 265 28.47 19.24 -10.72
C ASN A 265 27.44 18.49 -9.86
N VAL A 266 27.48 17.15 -9.87
CA VAL A 266 26.64 16.27 -9.07
C VAL A 266 27.52 15.46 -8.13
N ASN A 267 27.25 15.56 -6.83
CA ASN A 267 27.92 14.76 -5.82
C ASN A 267 26.97 13.69 -5.28
N LEU A 268 27.07 12.47 -5.80
CA LEU A 268 26.12 11.40 -5.44
C LEU A 268 26.23 10.94 -3.97
N THR A 269 27.33 11.21 -3.28
CA THR A 269 27.46 10.85 -1.85
C THR A 269 26.55 11.68 -0.94
N GLU A 270 26.03 12.82 -1.41
CA GLU A 270 25.09 13.65 -0.65
C GLU A 270 23.70 13.04 -0.52
N TYR A 271 23.42 11.98 -1.28
CA TYR A 271 22.11 11.34 -1.37
C TYR A 271 22.09 9.92 -0.79
N ASP A 272 23.11 9.58 -0.02
CA ASP A 272 23.26 8.32 0.73
C ASP A 272 23.57 8.73 2.17
N GLN A 273 22.52 8.96 2.95
CA GLN A 273 22.57 9.52 4.30
C GLN A 273 21.73 8.71 5.29
N TRP A 274 20.84 7.85 4.81
CA TRP A 274 19.89 7.12 5.64
C TRP A 274 20.06 5.60 5.50
N ASP A 275 20.60 5.00 6.55
CA ASP A 275 20.65 3.55 6.73
C ASP A 275 19.27 3.04 7.10
N ARG A 276 18.54 2.60 6.07
CA ARG A 276 17.14 2.18 6.22
C ARG A 276 16.99 0.84 6.93
N ASP A 277 17.98 -0.04 6.84
CA ASP A 277 17.93 -1.41 7.36
C ASP A 277 18.84 -1.67 8.57
N ASP A 278 19.53 -0.64 9.08
CA ASP A 278 20.50 -0.75 10.18
C ASP A 278 21.49 -1.88 9.85
N TYR A 279 22.08 -1.82 8.65
CA TYR A 279 22.75 -2.98 8.04
C TYR A 279 23.96 -3.47 8.86
N ASP A 280 24.56 -2.59 9.66
CA ASP A 280 25.68 -2.91 10.55
C ASP A 280 25.24 -3.19 12.02
N GLY A 281 23.97 -2.95 12.33
CA GLY A 281 23.31 -3.29 13.59
C GLY A 281 23.75 -2.43 14.77
N ASP A 282 24.18 -1.19 14.53
CA ASP A 282 24.60 -0.26 15.57
C ASP A 282 23.46 0.62 16.12
N GLY A 283 22.30 0.62 15.43
CA GLY A 283 21.08 1.34 15.79
C GLY A 283 21.07 2.82 15.40
N VAL A 284 21.99 3.26 14.54
CA VAL A 284 22.10 4.61 14.00
C VAL A 284 21.62 4.62 12.55
N TYR A 285 20.40 5.11 12.35
CA TYR A 285 19.81 5.17 11.01
C TYR A 285 20.32 6.38 10.20
N ASN A 286 20.79 7.44 10.86
CA ASN A 286 21.22 8.67 10.17
C ASN A 286 22.70 8.62 9.78
N GLU A 287 23.06 7.59 9.01
CA GLU A 287 24.36 7.42 8.40
C GLU A 287 24.25 6.69 7.04
N PRO A 288 25.28 6.74 6.18
CA PRO A 288 25.24 6.12 4.86
C PRO A 288 25.20 4.59 4.91
N ASP A 289 24.31 3.96 4.12
CA ASP A 289 24.25 2.50 3.93
C ASP A 289 24.78 2.06 2.56
N GLY A 290 25.22 2.99 1.70
CA GLY A 290 25.65 2.65 0.36
C GLY A 290 24.54 2.68 -0.68
N LEU A 291 23.33 3.14 -0.34
CA LEU A 291 22.21 3.32 -1.25
C LEU A 291 21.87 4.80 -1.42
N ILE A 292 21.39 5.14 -2.62
CA ILE A 292 20.71 6.41 -2.81
C ILE A 292 19.37 6.35 -2.05
N ASP A 293 19.19 7.28 -1.10
CA ASP A 293 18.04 7.35 -0.20
C ASP A 293 16.73 7.52 -0.98
N HIS A 294 16.70 8.54 -1.85
CA HIS A 294 15.54 8.94 -2.65
C HIS A 294 15.97 9.38 -4.05
N LEU A 295 15.37 8.78 -5.09
CA LEU A 295 15.70 9.03 -6.49
C LEU A 295 14.46 9.32 -7.31
N MET A 296 14.41 10.52 -7.90
CA MET A 296 13.41 10.91 -8.89
C MET A 296 14.06 11.12 -10.25
N VAL A 297 13.43 10.63 -11.31
CA VAL A 297 13.87 10.88 -12.69
C VAL A 297 12.79 11.64 -13.44
N ILE A 298 13.17 12.72 -14.11
CA ILE A 298 12.25 13.49 -14.96
C ILE A 298 12.56 13.15 -16.41
N HIS A 299 11.61 12.58 -17.16
CA HIS A 299 11.79 12.30 -18.59
C HIS A 299 11.16 13.40 -19.46
N ALA A 300 11.78 13.71 -20.61
CA ALA A 300 11.21 14.66 -21.56
C ALA A 300 9.85 14.22 -22.11
N GLY A 301 8.95 15.18 -22.36
CA GLY A 301 7.62 14.93 -22.93
C GLY A 301 6.53 14.61 -21.90
N VAL A 302 5.29 14.48 -22.40
CA VAL A 302 4.08 14.18 -21.62
C VAL A 302 4.05 12.70 -21.23
N GLY A 303 3.62 12.39 -20.00
CA GLY A 303 3.45 11.02 -19.51
C GLY A 303 2.34 10.26 -20.25
N GLU A 304 2.47 8.94 -20.39
CA GLU A 304 1.45 8.12 -21.07
C GLU A 304 0.09 8.19 -20.35
N GLU A 305 0.08 8.29 -19.02
CA GLU A 305 -1.11 8.46 -18.17
C GLU A 305 -1.92 9.72 -18.51
N ALA A 306 -1.26 10.71 -19.12
CA ALA A 306 -1.83 11.95 -19.64
C ALA A 306 -1.90 11.96 -21.18
N GLY A 307 -1.88 10.79 -21.82
CA GLY A 307 -2.03 10.62 -23.26
C GLY A 307 -0.74 10.68 -24.07
N GLY A 308 0.41 10.92 -23.43
CA GLY A 308 1.75 10.83 -24.02
C GLY A 308 2.09 11.90 -25.07
N GLY A 309 1.23 12.91 -25.28
CA GLY A 309 1.43 13.98 -26.27
C GLY A 309 1.79 13.47 -27.68
N SER A 310 2.92 13.93 -28.20
CA SER A 310 3.46 13.50 -29.50
C SER A 310 4.07 12.10 -29.48
N LEU A 311 4.50 11.60 -28.32
CA LEU A 311 5.04 10.25 -28.16
C LEU A 311 3.91 9.20 -28.08
N GLY A 312 2.71 9.59 -27.61
CA GLY A 312 1.58 8.69 -27.45
C GLY A 312 1.93 7.51 -26.54
N GLY A 313 1.57 6.29 -26.94
CA GLY A 313 1.90 5.07 -26.17
C GLY A 313 3.36 4.60 -26.26
N ASP A 314 4.25 5.42 -26.83
CA ASP A 314 5.71 5.26 -26.72
C ASP A 314 6.30 6.16 -25.60
N ALA A 315 5.47 6.99 -24.95
CA ALA A 315 5.82 7.72 -23.73
C ALA A 315 5.90 6.76 -22.53
N ILE A 316 6.66 7.14 -21.51
CA ILE A 316 6.71 6.43 -20.22
C ILE A 316 5.47 6.82 -19.42
N TRP A 317 4.92 5.85 -18.68
CA TRP A 317 3.84 6.09 -17.72
C TRP A 317 4.46 6.35 -16.35
N SER A 318 4.09 7.42 -15.65
CA SER A 318 4.72 7.76 -14.35
C SER A 318 4.51 6.69 -13.28
N HIS A 319 5.55 6.39 -12.49
CA HIS A 319 5.47 5.36 -11.47
C HIS A 319 6.67 5.38 -10.52
N ARG A 320 6.44 4.82 -9.34
CA ARG A 320 7.48 4.30 -8.44
C ARG A 320 7.75 2.82 -8.68
N SER A 321 9.03 2.42 -8.75
CA SER A 321 9.42 1.01 -8.80
C SER A 321 10.79 0.74 -8.19
N LYS A 322 11.23 -0.51 -8.27
CA LYS A 322 12.58 -0.98 -7.90
C LYS A 322 13.37 -1.28 -9.17
N LEU A 323 14.65 -0.94 -9.20
CA LEU A 323 15.59 -1.25 -10.29
C LEU A 323 15.86 -2.75 -10.44
N GLY A 324 15.61 -3.53 -9.39
CA GLY A 324 15.62 -4.98 -9.48
C GLY A 324 15.27 -5.66 -8.17
N SER A 325 15.47 -6.98 -8.13
CA SER A 325 15.33 -7.83 -6.93
C SER A 325 16.16 -7.37 -5.73
N GLY A 326 17.23 -6.62 -5.99
CA GLY A 326 18.00 -5.93 -4.96
C GLY A 326 18.74 -4.74 -5.54
N PRO A 327 19.55 -4.06 -4.72
CA PRO A 327 20.34 -2.91 -5.13
C PRO A 327 21.20 -3.17 -6.37
N VAL A 328 21.24 -2.17 -7.25
CA VAL A 328 22.02 -2.17 -8.49
C VAL A 328 23.16 -1.15 -8.37
N ALA A 329 24.39 -1.58 -8.64
CA ALA A 329 25.55 -0.70 -8.55
C ALA A 329 25.50 0.44 -9.59
N VAL A 330 25.74 1.67 -9.15
CA VAL A 330 25.89 2.85 -10.02
C VAL A 330 27.33 2.91 -10.54
N LYS A 331 27.51 2.87 -11.86
CA LYS A 331 28.83 2.66 -12.47
C LYS A 331 29.75 3.85 -12.20
N GLY A 332 30.82 3.59 -11.44
CA GLY A 332 31.85 4.57 -11.15
C GLY A 332 31.53 5.50 -9.97
N ALA A 333 30.34 5.36 -9.37
CA ALA A 333 29.98 6.05 -8.14
C ALA A 333 30.56 5.32 -6.91
N LYS A 334 30.73 6.08 -5.83
CA LYS A 334 31.24 5.59 -4.55
C LYS A 334 30.34 6.08 -3.43
N SER A 335 30.28 5.30 -2.37
CA SER A 335 29.64 5.65 -1.11
C SER A 335 30.71 5.86 -0.03
N ASP A 336 30.35 6.61 1.02
CA ASP A 336 31.12 6.73 2.26
C ASP A 336 30.89 5.54 3.22
N SER A 337 29.89 4.69 2.95
CA SER A 337 29.65 3.40 3.59
C SER A 337 30.69 2.35 3.17
N ASP A 338 30.93 1.36 4.04
CA ASP A 338 31.76 0.19 3.69
C ASP A 338 30.96 -0.93 3.00
N ARG A 339 29.62 -0.80 2.95
CA ARG A 339 28.72 -1.73 2.27
C ARG A 339 29.14 -1.86 0.80
N TRP A 340 29.14 -3.10 0.32
CA TRP A 340 29.60 -3.48 -1.02
C TRP A 340 31.01 -3.02 -1.41
N GLY A 341 31.88 -2.72 -0.44
CA GLY A 341 33.23 -2.23 -0.68
C GLY A 341 33.29 -0.75 -1.09
N GLY A 342 32.33 0.05 -0.63
CA GLY A 342 32.23 1.49 -0.92
C GLY A 342 31.67 1.80 -2.30
N VAL A 343 30.92 0.86 -2.88
CA VAL A 343 30.19 1.05 -4.14
C VAL A 343 28.82 1.61 -3.82
N LEU A 344 28.46 2.72 -4.44
CA LEU A 344 27.11 3.27 -4.32
C LEU A 344 26.14 2.46 -5.18
N GLY A 345 25.03 2.04 -4.57
CA GLY A 345 23.90 1.40 -5.21
C GLY A 345 22.69 2.31 -5.33
N ALA A 346 21.77 1.94 -6.21
CA ALA A 346 20.43 2.49 -6.27
C ALA A 346 19.43 1.33 -6.28
N TRP A 347 18.24 1.55 -5.75
CA TRP A 347 17.21 0.51 -5.70
C TRP A 347 15.83 1.04 -6.03
N ASP A 348 15.25 1.84 -5.15
CA ASP A 348 13.98 2.50 -5.39
C ASP A 348 14.16 3.72 -6.31
N TYR A 349 13.16 3.98 -7.14
CA TYR A 349 13.11 5.17 -7.98
C TYR A 349 11.66 5.56 -8.27
N THR A 350 11.45 6.84 -8.55
CA THR A 350 10.25 7.37 -9.23
C THR A 350 10.64 7.94 -10.60
N ILE A 351 9.73 7.96 -11.57
CA ILE A 351 10.01 8.49 -12.91
C ILE A 351 8.82 9.24 -13.52
N GLU A 352 8.91 10.56 -13.57
CA GLU A 352 7.79 11.45 -13.87
C GLU A 352 8.06 12.26 -15.16
N PRO A 353 7.03 12.76 -15.85
CA PRO A 353 7.18 13.49 -17.10
C PRO A 353 7.61 14.94 -16.86
N GLU A 354 8.08 15.54 -17.93
CA GLU A 354 8.46 16.95 -18.00
C GLU A 354 7.31 17.90 -17.66
N ASP A 355 6.06 17.54 -17.96
CA ASP A 355 4.87 18.32 -17.63
C ASP A 355 4.18 17.87 -16.32
N GLY A 356 4.85 17.04 -15.51
CA GLY A 356 4.34 16.65 -14.20
C GLY A 356 4.15 17.87 -13.29
N ALA A 357 2.99 17.96 -12.63
CA ALA A 357 2.73 18.97 -11.60
C ALA A 357 3.14 18.46 -10.21
N ALA A 358 3.30 19.38 -9.25
CA ALA A 358 3.77 19.04 -7.89
C ALA A 358 2.95 17.93 -7.20
N GLY A 359 1.67 17.76 -7.52
CA GLY A 359 0.83 16.69 -6.99
C GLY A 359 1.27 15.29 -7.38
N VAL A 360 1.77 15.07 -8.61
CA VAL A 360 2.30 13.76 -9.03
C VAL A 360 3.61 13.46 -8.31
N PHE A 361 4.54 14.41 -8.28
CA PHE A 361 5.80 14.26 -7.52
C PHE A 361 5.56 14.00 -6.03
N ALA A 362 4.59 14.70 -5.43
CA ALA A 362 4.25 14.51 -4.02
C ALA A 362 3.59 13.14 -3.75
N HIS A 363 2.77 12.64 -4.67
CA HIS A 363 2.16 11.31 -4.61
C HIS A 363 3.22 10.20 -4.67
N GLU A 364 4.08 10.23 -5.69
CA GLU A 364 5.12 9.21 -5.89
C GLU A 364 6.11 9.19 -4.74
N TYR A 365 6.47 10.36 -4.20
CA TYR A 365 7.30 10.42 -2.99
C TYR A 365 6.58 9.89 -1.74
N GLY A 366 5.26 9.89 -1.72
CA GLY A 366 4.48 9.24 -0.66
C GLY A 366 4.79 7.75 -0.57
N HIS A 367 4.98 7.09 -1.72
CA HIS A 367 5.40 5.68 -1.79
C HIS A 367 6.84 5.47 -1.34
N ASP A 368 7.74 6.42 -1.57
CA ASP A 368 9.11 6.38 -1.02
C ASP A 368 9.11 6.43 0.52
N LEU A 369 8.09 7.07 1.12
CA LEU A 369 7.83 7.03 2.56
C LEU A 369 7.00 5.80 3.02
N GLY A 370 6.72 4.86 2.12
CA GLY A 370 6.05 3.59 2.41
C GLY A 370 4.52 3.64 2.35
N LEU A 371 3.90 4.76 1.93
CA LEU A 371 2.45 4.83 1.83
C LEU A 371 1.90 3.96 0.69
N PRO A 372 0.79 3.24 0.90
CA PRO A 372 0.13 2.49 -0.16
C PRO A 372 -0.76 3.40 -1.02
N ASP A 373 -1.06 2.91 -2.22
CA ASP A 373 -2.15 3.42 -3.04
C ASP A 373 -3.50 3.19 -2.37
N GLU A 374 -4.27 4.27 -2.22
CA GLU A 374 -5.60 4.24 -1.64
C GLU A 374 -6.71 4.04 -2.68
N TYR A 375 -6.38 3.98 -3.97
CA TYR A 375 -7.34 3.75 -5.06
C TYR A 375 -7.57 2.26 -5.39
N ASP A 376 -8.58 1.96 -6.21
CA ASP A 376 -8.72 0.61 -6.79
C ASP A 376 -7.60 0.33 -7.80
N THR A 377 -6.49 -0.23 -7.33
CA THR A 377 -5.26 -0.45 -8.13
C THR A 377 -5.43 -1.38 -9.32
N GLN A 378 -6.49 -2.19 -9.34
CA GLN A 378 -6.81 -3.09 -10.45
C GLN A 378 -7.93 -2.57 -11.35
N TYR A 379 -8.50 -1.40 -11.06
CA TYR A 379 -9.59 -0.81 -11.84
C TYR A 379 -10.75 -1.79 -12.02
N THR A 380 -11.07 -2.52 -10.96
CA THR A 380 -12.04 -3.61 -10.96
C THR A 380 -13.48 -3.12 -11.10
N GLY A 381 -13.76 -1.92 -10.60
CA GLY A 381 -15.10 -1.32 -10.54
C GLY A 381 -15.21 0.12 -11.06
N GLN A 382 -16.06 0.92 -10.41
CA GLN A 382 -16.29 2.35 -10.69
C GLN A 382 -15.45 3.29 -9.80
N GLY A 383 -14.39 2.74 -9.21
CA GLY A 383 -13.51 3.39 -8.25
C GLY A 383 -13.96 3.16 -6.81
N GLU A 384 -13.03 3.40 -5.91
CA GLU A 384 -13.17 3.26 -4.47
C GLU A 384 -13.74 4.54 -3.82
N PRO A 385 -14.29 4.47 -2.60
CA PRO A 385 -14.79 5.63 -1.88
C PRO A 385 -13.67 6.43 -1.20
N VAL A 386 -12.65 6.86 -1.95
CA VAL A 386 -11.58 7.78 -1.47
C VAL A 386 -11.48 8.99 -2.40
N ALA A 387 -11.19 8.76 -3.68
CA ALA A 387 -11.12 9.81 -4.70
C ALA A 387 -10.27 11.02 -4.27
N TYR A 388 -10.79 12.25 -4.37
CA TYR A 388 -10.06 13.49 -4.08
C TYR A 388 -9.78 13.74 -2.59
N TRP A 389 -10.34 12.94 -1.68
CA TRP A 389 -10.11 13.10 -0.25
C TRP A 389 -8.67 12.83 0.18
N SER A 390 -7.87 12.15 -0.65
CA SER A 390 -6.47 11.85 -0.35
C SER A 390 -5.60 11.98 -1.59
N ILE A 391 -4.39 12.51 -1.40
CA ILE A 391 -3.36 12.52 -2.44
C ILE A 391 -2.98 11.10 -2.89
N MET A 392 -3.09 10.08 -2.03
CA MET A 392 -2.80 8.67 -2.37
C MET A 392 -3.93 8.01 -3.20
N SER A 393 -4.92 8.79 -3.64
CA SER A 393 -5.90 8.42 -4.67
C SER A 393 -5.95 9.55 -5.71
N SER A 394 -7.13 10.08 -6.04
CA SER A 394 -7.28 11.12 -7.08
C SER A 394 -6.82 12.51 -6.60
N GLY A 395 -6.53 12.70 -5.32
CA GLY A 395 -6.13 13.98 -4.74
C GLY A 395 -4.87 14.59 -5.34
N SER A 396 -3.98 13.76 -5.91
CA SER A 396 -2.78 14.18 -6.65
C SER A 396 -3.10 14.99 -7.90
N TRP A 397 -4.33 14.93 -8.43
CA TRP A 397 -4.78 15.63 -9.63
C TRP A 397 -5.70 16.83 -9.37
N ALA A 398 -5.79 17.29 -8.12
CA ALA A 398 -6.60 18.48 -7.80
C ALA A 398 -5.92 19.77 -8.31
N GLY A 399 -6.73 20.81 -8.52
CA GLY A 399 -6.32 22.09 -9.10
C GLY A 399 -7.15 22.49 -10.33
N ASP A 400 -7.25 23.81 -10.55
CA ASP A 400 -7.80 24.36 -11.80
C ASP A 400 -7.01 23.83 -13.01
N VAL A 401 -5.68 23.87 -12.88
CA VAL A 401 -4.77 23.08 -13.70
C VAL A 401 -4.56 21.76 -12.95
N PRO A 402 -4.97 20.61 -13.52
CA PRO A 402 -4.90 19.33 -12.82
C PRO A 402 -3.50 19.03 -12.25
N GLY A 403 -3.46 18.68 -10.96
CA GLY A 403 -2.26 18.30 -10.23
C GLY A 403 -1.44 19.43 -9.61
N THR A 404 -1.86 20.68 -9.80
CA THR A 404 -1.17 21.86 -9.23
C THR A 404 -1.57 22.20 -7.80
N GLU A 405 -2.71 21.69 -7.32
CA GLU A 405 -3.23 21.93 -5.98
C GLU A 405 -3.57 20.58 -5.32
N PRO A 406 -2.60 19.69 -5.08
CA PRO A 406 -2.87 18.38 -4.50
C PRO A 406 -3.52 18.49 -3.12
N THR A 407 -4.50 17.62 -2.86
CA THR A 407 -5.19 17.60 -1.54
C THR A 407 -4.32 16.99 -0.46
N GLY A 408 -4.69 17.17 0.82
CA GLY A 408 -3.94 16.57 1.92
C GLY A 408 -3.98 15.03 1.93
N PHE A 409 -3.02 14.41 2.62
CA PHE A 409 -3.07 12.98 2.94
C PHE A 409 -4.33 12.64 3.74
N SER A 410 -4.86 11.42 3.53
CA SER A 410 -5.89 10.84 4.40
C SER A 410 -5.42 10.78 5.86
N ALA A 411 -6.36 10.74 6.80
CA ALA A 411 -6.04 10.46 8.21
C ALA A 411 -5.30 9.13 8.39
N TYR A 412 -5.51 8.15 7.51
CA TYR A 412 -4.85 6.85 7.54
C TYR A 412 -3.36 6.97 7.15
N ALA A 413 -3.07 7.60 6.01
CA ALA A 413 -1.70 7.87 5.58
C ALA A 413 -0.93 8.71 6.61
N LYS A 414 -1.55 9.76 7.18
CA LYS A 414 -0.93 10.55 8.26
C LYS A 414 -0.66 9.71 9.52
N LEU A 415 -1.53 8.76 9.84
CA LEU A 415 -1.32 7.84 10.98
C LEU A 415 -0.14 6.91 10.73
N MET A 416 0.00 6.37 9.51
CA MET A 416 1.14 5.55 9.10
C MET A 416 2.45 6.34 9.20
N LEU A 417 2.51 7.51 8.57
CA LEU A 417 3.70 8.38 8.62
C LEU A 417 4.07 8.77 10.05
N GLN A 418 3.09 9.08 10.89
CA GLN A 418 3.33 9.39 12.31
C GLN A 418 3.91 8.20 13.09
N ASN A 419 3.45 6.98 12.80
CA ASN A 419 3.92 5.77 13.46
C ASN A 419 5.34 5.38 13.00
N TRP A 420 5.61 5.54 11.71
CA TRP A 420 6.86 5.14 11.06
C TRP A 420 7.99 6.14 11.22
N HIS A 421 7.69 7.43 11.01
CA HIS A 421 8.71 8.49 10.99
C HIS A 421 8.68 9.40 12.22
N GLY A 422 7.69 9.25 13.12
CA GLY A 422 7.55 10.14 14.27
C GLY A 422 7.12 11.55 13.85
N GLY A 423 7.68 12.60 14.46
CA GLY A 423 7.36 13.97 14.06
C GLY A 423 5.95 14.44 14.46
N ASN A 424 5.30 15.17 13.55
CA ASN A 424 4.05 15.91 13.79
C ASN A 424 3.03 15.75 12.63
N TRP A 425 3.03 14.60 11.96
CA TRP A 425 2.10 14.27 10.88
C TRP A 425 0.66 14.11 11.38
N LEU A 426 0.47 13.52 12.55
CA LEU A 426 -0.86 13.31 13.13
C LEU A 426 -0.82 13.26 14.66
N SER A 427 -1.75 13.96 15.28
CA SER A 427 -1.97 13.88 16.73
C SER A 427 -3.47 13.81 17.04
N GLY A 428 -3.85 13.19 18.15
CA GLY A 428 -5.26 13.09 18.47
C GLY A 428 -5.62 12.22 19.64
N ALA A 429 -6.80 11.60 19.57
CA ALA A 429 -7.30 10.70 20.61
C ALA A 429 -7.69 9.35 20.01
N THR A 430 -7.49 8.30 20.79
CA THR A 430 -8.03 6.96 20.52
C THR A 430 -9.10 6.65 21.55
N ILE A 431 -10.29 6.25 21.10
CA ILE A 431 -11.43 5.93 21.95
C ILE A 431 -11.87 4.51 21.62
N SER A 432 -11.90 3.63 22.62
CA SER A 432 -12.55 2.32 22.45
C SER A 432 -14.05 2.53 22.34
N SER A 433 -14.67 1.92 21.33
CA SER A 433 -16.12 1.97 21.19
C SER A 433 -16.85 1.34 22.39
N GLU A 434 -16.21 0.45 23.15
CA GLU A 434 -16.78 -0.14 24.37
C GLU A 434 -16.96 0.88 25.50
N ASP A 435 -16.18 1.96 25.50
CA ASP A 435 -16.27 3.06 26.47
C ASP A 435 -17.34 4.10 26.09
N VAL A 436 -17.81 4.06 24.84
CA VAL A 436 -18.85 4.97 24.33
C VAL A 436 -20.23 4.50 24.80
N ASN A 437 -20.99 5.41 25.41
CA ASN A 437 -22.35 5.16 25.88
C ASN A 437 -23.27 6.34 25.55
N SER A 438 -24.51 6.29 26.03
CA SER A 438 -25.54 7.30 25.73
C SER A 438 -25.24 8.71 26.27
N LYS A 439 -24.28 8.88 27.19
CA LYS A 439 -23.78 10.21 27.58
C LYS A 439 -22.95 10.87 26.48
N GLY A 440 -22.32 10.05 25.64
CA GLY A 440 -21.40 10.46 24.59
C GLY A 440 -20.09 11.07 25.08
N VAL A 441 -19.19 11.27 24.12
CA VAL A 441 -17.90 11.95 24.26
C VAL A 441 -17.87 13.06 23.21
N GLU A 442 -17.68 14.30 23.64
CA GLU A 442 -17.47 15.43 22.72
C GLU A 442 -15.97 15.64 22.49
N VAL A 443 -15.60 15.82 21.22
CA VAL A 443 -14.24 16.11 20.77
C VAL A 443 -14.23 17.34 19.87
N LEU A 444 -13.10 18.04 19.85
CA LEU A 444 -12.78 19.07 18.88
C LEU A 444 -11.74 18.52 17.90
N LEU A 445 -12.00 18.74 16.61
CA LEU A 445 -11.13 18.40 15.49
C LEU A 445 -10.68 19.71 14.83
N ASP A 446 -9.38 19.95 14.79
CA ASP A 446 -8.81 21.00 13.94
C ASP A 446 -8.85 20.53 12.47
N GLU A 447 -8.88 21.47 11.53
CA GLU A 447 -8.76 21.16 10.11
C GLU A 447 -7.47 20.39 9.81
N ALA A 448 -7.55 19.41 8.91
CA ALA A 448 -6.47 18.45 8.68
C ALA A 448 -5.14 19.05 8.17
N VAL A 449 -5.17 20.30 7.71
CA VAL A 449 -4.01 21.06 7.19
C VAL A 449 -3.30 21.91 8.25
N THR A 450 -3.91 22.12 9.42
CA THR A 450 -3.36 22.99 10.47
C THR A 450 -3.10 22.18 11.74
N LYS A 451 -1.83 22.10 12.16
CA LYS A 451 -1.50 21.51 13.46
C LYS A 451 -1.81 22.47 14.58
N GLY A 452 -2.81 22.12 15.39
CA GLY A 452 -3.31 22.97 16.47
C GLY A 452 -3.42 22.27 17.81
N ASN A 453 -3.99 23.01 18.77
CA ASN A 453 -4.18 22.56 20.14
C ASN A 453 -5.21 21.42 20.29
N ASN A 454 -6.11 21.22 19.30
CA ASN A 454 -7.11 20.16 19.35
C ASN A 454 -6.58 18.87 18.68
N ASN A 455 -7.49 17.95 18.33
CA ASN A 455 -7.14 16.71 17.65
C ASN A 455 -7.04 16.97 16.14
N ASP A 456 -6.03 16.43 15.47
CA ASP A 456 -5.99 16.39 14.00
C ASP A 456 -6.95 15.31 13.48
N ALA A 457 -6.99 14.16 14.18
CA ALA A 457 -7.97 13.11 13.97
C ALA A 457 -8.35 12.40 15.28
N VAL A 458 -9.50 11.73 15.30
CA VAL A 458 -9.90 10.85 16.41
C VAL A 458 -10.13 9.43 15.87
N ARG A 459 -9.42 8.45 16.45
CA ARG A 459 -9.57 7.03 16.12
C ARG A 459 -10.57 6.36 17.06
N ILE A 460 -11.53 5.64 16.50
CA ILE A 460 -12.52 4.86 17.25
C ILE A 460 -12.25 3.36 17.05
N ASP A 461 -11.64 2.72 18.04
CA ASP A 461 -11.34 1.29 17.99
C ASP A 461 -12.62 0.47 18.19
N LEU A 462 -12.81 -0.52 17.32
CA LEU A 462 -13.91 -1.48 17.41
C LEU A 462 -13.38 -2.82 17.94
N PRO A 463 -14.24 -3.65 18.56
CA PRO A 463 -13.86 -5.03 18.88
C PRO A 463 -13.45 -5.76 17.61
N GLN A 464 -12.35 -6.53 17.66
CA GLN A 464 -11.79 -7.20 16.48
C GLN A 464 -12.86 -7.88 15.62
N LYS A 465 -12.72 -7.72 14.31
CA LYS A 465 -13.59 -8.30 13.31
C LYS A 465 -13.27 -9.78 13.17
N GLU A 466 -14.27 -10.64 13.34
CA GLU A 466 -14.15 -12.07 13.05
C GLU A 466 -14.31 -12.29 11.55
N ASN A 467 -13.31 -12.87 10.91
CA ASN A 467 -13.30 -13.18 9.48
C ASN A 467 -13.29 -14.70 9.30
N ILE A 468 -14.23 -15.21 8.51
CA ILE A 468 -14.36 -16.64 8.23
C ILE A 468 -13.64 -16.94 6.91
N VAL A 469 -12.61 -17.80 6.98
CA VAL A 469 -11.88 -18.29 5.80
C VAL A 469 -12.59 -19.51 5.23
N ASN A 470 -12.83 -20.50 6.09
CA ASN A 470 -13.53 -21.71 5.76
C ASN A 470 -14.37 -22.19 6.97
N THR A 471 -15.04 -23.33 6.84
CA THR A 471 -15.65 -24.02 7.98
C THR A 471 -15.02 -25.41 8.09
N PRO A 472 -14.54 -25.85 9.26
CA PRO A 472 -13.96 -27.18 9.45
C PRO A 472 -14.78 -28.29 8.79
N ALA A 473 -14.11 -29.24 8.14
CA ALA A 473 -14.77 -30.27 7.33
C ALA A 473 -15.68 -31.16 8.20
N SER A 474 -15.25 -31.41 9.43
CA SER A 474 -16.06 -31.94 10.50
C SER A 474 -15.78 -31.19 11.82
N GLY A 475 -16.53 -31.50 12.87
CA GLY A 475 -16.24 -30.92 14.20
C GLY A 475 -16.35 -29.39 14.30
N SER A 476 -15.40 -28.80 15.02
CA SER A 476 -15.24 -27.38 15.35
C SER A 476 -13.80 -26.88 15.17
N TYR A 477 -12.85 -27.78 14.93
CA TYR A 477 -11.44 -27.47 14.72
C TYR A 477 -10.88 -28.19 13.49
N GLU A 478 -9.81 -27.64 12.94
CA GLU A 478 -9.00 -28.18 11.85
C GLU A 478 -7.52 -27.85 12.10
N TYR A 479 -6.60 -28.47 11.37
CA TYR A 479 -5.18 -28.10 11.41
C TYR A 479 -4.86 -27.06 10.35
N PHE A 480 -4.36 -25.90 10.78
CA PHE A 480 -3.98 -24.79 9.92
C PHE A 480 -2.45 -24.68 9.84
N SER A 481 -1.92 -24.48 8.64
CA SER A 481 -0.49 -24.33 8.37
C SER A 481 0.13 -23.03 8.86
N GLY A 482 -0.68 -22.02 9.18
CA GLY A 482 -0.24 -20.63 9.20
C GLY A 482 -0.34 -19.98 7.81
N SER A 483 -0.33 -18.65 7.81
CA SER A 483 -0.38 -17.78 6.62
C SER A 483 0.63 -16.66 6.83
N GLY A 484 1.45 -16.39 5.83
CA GLY A 484 2.57 -15.47 5.90
C GLY A 484 3.70 -15.87 4.95
N ASP A 485 4.67 -14.98 4.82
CA ASP A 485 5.83 -15.17 3.96
C ASP A 485 6.98 -15.88 4.72
N GLU A 486 7.80 -16.64 3.99
CA GLU A 486 8.95 -17.44 4.46
C GLU A 486 8.63 -18.43 5.58
N LEU A 487 7.42 -18.97 5.55
CA LEU A 487 7.01 -20.01 6.48
C LEU A 487 7.71 -21.33 6.15
N ASN A 488 8.02 -22.08 7.20
CA ASN A 488 8.53 -23.44 7.11
C ASN A 488 7.90 -24.27 8.23
N ASN A 489 6.60 -24.45 8.13
CA ASN A 489 5.77 -25.03 9.18
C ASN A 489 5.50 -26.50 8.88
N SER A 490 5.38 -27.33 9.92
CA SER A 490 5.04 -28.72 9.76
C SER A 490 4.24 -29.30 10.92
N MET A 491 3.60 -30.44 10.68
CA MET A 491 3.10 -31.31 11.72
C MET A 491 3.45 -32.77 11.41
N THR A 492 3.95 -33.50 12.41
CA THR A 492 4.55 -34.83 12.22
C THR A 492 3.97 -35.88 13.16
N ALA A 493 3.67 -37.08 12.66
CA ALA A 493 3.22 -38.23 13.45
C ALA A 493 4.06 -39.49 13.16
N SER A 494 4.25 -40.33 14.18
CA SER A 494 4.94 -41.62 14.07
C SER A 494 3.96 -42.77 13.82
N ILE A 495 4.20 -43.58 12.79
CA ILE A 495 3.31 -44.66 12.35
C ILE A 495 4.08 -46.00 12.31
N ASP A 496 3.49 -47.05 12.87
CA ASP A 496 4.05 -48.41 12.84
C ASP A 496 3.35 -49.28 11.79
N LEU A 497 4.02 -49.49 10.65
CA LEU A 497 3.54 -50.33 9.55
C LEU A 497 4.24 -51.70 9.50
N THR A 498 4.94 -52.11 10.57
CA THR A 498 5.78 -53.33 10.55
C THR A 498 5.04 -54.62 10.25
N GLY A 499 3.72 -54.67 10.52
CA GLY A 499 2.87 -55.81 10.23
C GLY A 499 1.98 -55.67 8.99
N ALA A 500 2.08 -54.56 8.26
CA ALA A 500 1.19 -54.22 7.16
C ALA A 500 1.72 -54.68 5.80
N SER A 501 0.83 -54.93 4.84
CA SER A 501 1.16 -55.17 3.43
C SER A 501 0.79 -54.00 2.51
N GLU A 502 -0.23 -53.24 2.87
CA GLU A 502 -0.65 -52.00 2.21
C GLU A 502 -1.03 -50.96 3.26
N ALA A 503 -0.87 -49.68 2.91
CA ALA A 503 -1.26 -48.58 3.79
C ALA A 503 -1.64 -47.33 2.97
N GLU A 504 -2.58 -46.54 3.48
CA GLU A 504 -3.07 -45.32 2.85
C GLU A 504 -3.23 -44.22 3.89
N LEU A 505 -2.83 -43.00 3.54
CA LEU A 505 -3.21 -41.77 4.23
C LEU A 505 -4.34 -41.10 3.45
N SER A 506 -5.41 -40.74 4.14
CA SER A 506 -6.51 -39.93 3.64
C SER A 506 -6.83 -38.77 4.58
N PHE A 507 -7.25 -37.63 4.05
CA PHE A 507 -7.66 -36.46 4.84
C PHE A 507 -8.52 -35.52 4.00
N LYS A 508 -9.18 -34.55 4.64
CA LYS A 508 -9.81 -33.40 4.00
C LYS A 508 -8.80 -32.28 3.88
N ALA A 509 -8.71 -31.65 2.71
CA ALA A 509 -7.83 -30.53 2.42
C ALA A 509 -8.60 -29.31 1.93
N TRP A 510 -8.39 -28.15 2.52
CA TRP A 510 -8.79 -26.85 1.99
C TRP A 510 -7.53 -26.00 1.86
N TYR A 511 -7.34 -25.31 0.74
CA TYR A 511 -6.16 -24.47 0.57
C TYR A 511 -6.39 -23.34 -0.43
N ASP A 512 -5.77 -22.21 -0.13
CA ASP A 512 -5.59 -21.08 -1.03
C ASP A 512 -4.18 -20.55 -0.80
N ILE A 513 -3.28 -20.89 -1.72
CA ILE A 513 -1.83 -20.71 -1.60
C ILE A 513 -1.28 -20.26 -2.94
N GLU A 514 -0.21 -19.44 -2.95
CA GLU A 514 0.30 -18.85 -4.19
C GLU A 514 0.69 -19.94 -5.19
N GLU A 515 0.04 -19.92 -6.37
CA GLU A 515 0.18 -20.98 -7.37
C GLU A 515 1.61 -21.05 -7.90
N ASP A 516 2.20 -22.24 -7.81
CA ASP A 516 3.55 -22.59 -8.24
C ASP A 516 4.72 -21.93 -7.47
N TRP A 517 4.44 -21.19 -6.40
CA TRP A 517 5.44 -20.56 -5.54
C TRP A 517 5.42 -21.19 -4.14
N ASP A 518 4.23 -21.24 -3.55
CA ASP A 518 3.99 -21.84 -2.24
C ASP A 518 3.51 -23.28 -2.35
N TYR A 519 3.96 -24.13 -1.42
CA TYR A 519 3.63 -25.55 -1.45
C TYR A 519 3.32 -26.12 -0.06
N ALA A 520 2.17 -26.80 0.02
CA ALA A 520 1.96 -27.83 1.03
C ALA A 520 2.42 -29.20 0.48
N SER A 521 2.89 -30.12 1.32
CA SER A 521 3.29 -31.46 0.90
C SER A 521 3.08 -32.50 2.00
N VAL A 522 2.87 -33.75 1.61
CA VAL A 522 2.96 -34.91 2.50
C VAL A 522 4.32 -35.55 2.29
N GLN A 523 5.11 -35.60 3.36
CA GLN A 523 6.45 -36.16 3.36
C GLN A 523 6.53 -37.36 4.31
N VAL A 524 7.32 -38.36 3.92
CA VAL A 524 7.51 -39.58 4.70
C VAL A 524 9.01 -39.87 4.87
N ARG A 525 9.38 -40.39 6.04
CA ARG A 525 10.70 -40.99 6.26
C ARG A 525 10.61 -42.25 7.10
N GLU A 526 11.60 -43.13 6.97
CA GLU A 526 11.76 -44.28 7.86
C GLU A 526 12.30 -43.79 9.22
N GLN A 527 11.78 -44.33 10.32
CA GLN A 527 12.25 -43.91 11.64
C GLN A 527 13.74 -44.18 11.80
N GLY A 528 14.49 -43.14 12.16
CA GLY A 528 15.95 -43.19 12.30
C GLY A 528 16.73 -42.81 11.04
N THR A 529 16.06 -42.44 9.94
CA THR A 529 16.69 -41.77 8.80
C THR A 529 16.52 -40.25 8.87
N GLU A 530 17.39 -39.51 8.19
CA GLU A 530 17.34 -38.03 8.19
C GLU A 530 16.51 -37.48 7.00
N GLU A 531 16.52 -38.19 5.88
CA GLU A 531 15.92 -37.74 4.62
C GLU A 531 14.39 -37.88 4.61
N TRP A 532 13.70 -36.80 4.26
CA TRP A 532 12.26 -36.76 4.00
C TRP A 532 12.00 -36.88 2.51
N VAL A 533 11.00 -37.66 2.13
CA VAL A 533 10.57 -37.81 0.74
C VAL A 533 9.13 -37.35 0.60
N SER A 534 8.87 -36.35 -0.25
CA SER A 534 7.51 -35.98 -0.66
C SER A 534 6.90 -37.09 -1.49
N ILE A 535 5.66 -37.48 -1.18
CA ILE A 535 4.97 -38.56 -1.87
C ILE A 535 3.83 -38.04 -2.73
N GLN A 536 3.62 -38.70 -3.88
CA GLN A 536 2.55 -38.37 -4.80
C GLN A 536 1.18 -38.70 -4.19
N GLY A 537 0.24 -37.78 -4.33
CA GLY A 537 -1.18 -37.99 -4.02
C GLY A 537 -2.08 -37.49 -5.14
N ASN A 538 -3.38 -37.63 -4.95
CA ASN A 538 -4.37 -37.15 -5.94
C ASN A 538 -4.50 -35.62 -6.03
N LEU A 539 -3.93 -34.88 -5.07
CA LEU A 539 -3.94 -33.41 -5.03
C LEU A 539 -2.61 -32.77 -5.43
N THR A 540 -1.57 -33.57 -5.69
CA THR A 540 -0.21 -33.05 -5.90
C THR A 540 0.12 -32.83 -7.38
N THR A 541 1.02 -31.89 -7.64
CA THR A 541 1.70 -31.68 -8.93
C THR A 541 3.21 -31.92 -8.81
N ASP A 542 3.84 -32.34 -9.90
CA ASP A 542 5.30 -32.40 -10.07
C ASP A 542 5.84 -31.24 -10.93
N THR A 543 4.97 -30.29 -11.30
CA THR A 543 5.38 -29.06 -11.97
C THR A 543 6.16 -28.17 -11.02
N ASP A 544 7.29 -27.65 -11.49
CA ASP A 544 8.19 -26.83 -10.68
C ASP A 544 8.74 -25.65 -11.51
N PRO A 545 7.89 -24.72 -11.96
CA PRO A 545 8.34 -23.62 -12.82
C PRO A 545 9.26 -22.65 -12.06
N ASN A 546 9.16 -22.59 -10.73
CA ASN A 546 9.90 -21.64 -9.89
C ASN A 546 11.01 -22.30 -9.05
N ASN A 547 11.28 -23.60 -9.21
CA ASN A 547 12.24 -24.38 -8.42
C ASN A 547 11.96 -24.36 -6.90
N GLN A 548 10.67 -24.42 -6.53
CA GLN A 548 10.19 -24.42 -5.15
C GLN A 548 9.40 -25.69 -4.79
N ASN A 549 8.94 -26.46 -5.79
CA ASN A 549 8.19 -27.68 -5.53
C ASN A 549 9.09 -28.74 -4.89
N PRO A 550 8.74 -29.33 -3.74
CA PRO A 550 9.53 -30.39 -3.10
C PRO A 550 9.38 -31.76 -3.79
N GLY A 551 9.12 -31.79 -5.09
CA GLY A 551 8.89 -32.96 -5.93
C GLY A 551 7.41 -33.31 -6.16
N PHE A 552 6.62 -33.36 -5.09
CA PHE A 552 5.17 -33.60 -5.15
C PHE A 552 4.44 -32.69 -4.16
N GLY A 553 4.20 -31.44 -4.58
CA GLY A 553 3.55 -30.41 -3.79
C GLY A 553 2.07 -30.20 -4.16
N ILE A 554 1.32 -29.60 -3.24
CA ILE A 554 -0.03 -29.06 -3.41
C ILE A 554 0.13 -27.53 -3.49
N THR A 555 -0.46 -26.90 -4.51
CA THR A 555 -0.38 -25.45 -4.76
C THR A 555 -1.68 -24.92 -5.37
N GLY A 556 -1.90 -23.61 -5.38
CA GLY A 556 -3.08 -22.93 -5.95
C GLY A 556 -4.30 -22.89 -5.02
N ASN A 557 -5.50 -22.89 -5.61
CA ASN A 557 -6.77 -22.75 -4.87
C ASN A 557 -7.65 -24.00 -5.00
N SER A 558 -8.02 -24.60 -3.86
CA SER A 558 -8.81 -25.83 -3.81
C SER A 558 -10.29 -25.62 -4.15
N ASN A 559 -10.80 -24.38 -4.07
CA ASN A 559 -12.22 -24.02 -4.23
C ASN A 559 -13.13 -24.84 -3.29
N GLY A 560 -12.78 -24.89 -2.00
CA GLY A 560 -13.47 -25.66 -0.98
C GLY A 560 -12.76 -26.97 -0.61
N TRP A 561 -13.35 -27.74 0.31
CA TRP A 561 -12.79 -29.00 0.81
C TRP A 561 -12.66 -30.07 -0.29
N LYS A 562 -11.49 -30.69 -0.35
CA LYS A 562 -11.16 -31.83 -1.22
C LYS A 562 -10.75 -33.04 -0.41
N ASP A 563 -10.98 -34.23 -0.95
CA ASP A 563 -10.47 -35.48 -0.40
C ASP A 563 -9.03 -35.70 -0.88
N GLY A 564 -8.08 -35.75 0.03
CA GLY A 564 -6.69 -36.17 -0.21
C GLY A 564 -6.53 -37.67 0.04
N SER A 565 -5.78 -38.35 -0.84
CA SER A 565 -5.43 -39.77 -0.76
C SER A 565 -3.99 -39.98 -1.25
N PHE A 566 -3.21 -40.66 -0.42
CA PHE A 566 -1.77 -40.88 -0.59
C PHE A 566 -1.41 -42.32 -0.25
N ASP A 567 -0.77 -43.04 -1.18
CA ASP A 567 -0.34 -44.42 -0.97
C ASP A 567 0.94 -44.48 -0.12
N LEU A 568 0.88 -45.20 0.99
CA LEU A 568 2.00 -45.45 1.89
C LEU A 568 2.57 -46.87 1.76
N SER A 569 2.06 -47.67 0.81
CA SER A 569 2.42 -49.10 0.68
C SER A 569 3.90 -49.33 0.37
N ALA A 570 4.59 -48.35 -0.22
CA ALA A 570 6.05 -48.40 -0.40
C ALA A 570 6.84 -48.49 0.94
N PHE A 571 6.20 -48.11 2.05
CA PHE A 571 6.76 -48.13 3.39
C PHE A 571 6.20 -49.26 4.28
N ALA A 572 5.38 -50.16 3.72
CA ALA A 572 4.87 -51.33 4.42
C ALA A 572 6.03 -52.18 4.99
N GLY A 573 5.84 -52.70 6.20
CA GLY A 573 6.88 -53.44 6.93
C GLY A 573 7.88 -52.57 7.73
N LYS A 574 7.72 -51.24 7.73
CA LYS A 574 8.62 -50.30 8.43
C LYS A 574 7.90 -49.52 9.53
N LYS A 575 8.68 -48.87 10.40
CA LYS A 575 8.19 -47.74 11.21
C LYS A 575 8.55 -46.46 10.49
N ILE A 576 7.59 -45.56 10.33
CA ILE A 576 7.78 -44.31 9.60
C ILE A 576 7.36 -43.11 10.44
N GLU A 577 7.76 -41.93 9.98
CA GLU A 577 7.15 -40.67 10.35
C GLU A 577 6.49 -40.07 9.11
N VAL A 578 5.29 -39.52 9.28
CA VAL A 578 4.52 -38.82 8.26
C VAL A 578 4.46 -37.35 8.67
N LYS A 579 4.75 -36.45 7.74
CA LYS A 579 4.79 -35.01 7.95
C LYS A 579 3.92 -34.30 6.92
N PHE A 580 3.04 -33.42 7.39
CA PHE A 580 2.49 -32.35 6.56
C PHE A 580 3.44 -31.17 6.66
N HIS A 581 3.89 -30.65 5.53
CA HIS A 581 4.88 -29.58 5.47
C HIS A 581 4.35 -28.45 4.60
N TYR A 582 4.38 -27.23 5.11
CA TYR A 582 3.98 -26.02 4.41
C TYR A 582 5.17 -25.08 4.32
N TYR A 583 5.48 -24.67 3.10
CA TYR A 583 6.58 -23.78 2.76
C TYR A 583 6.05 -22.63 1.91
N THR A 584 6.41 -21.40 2.30
CA THR A 584 6.09 -20.20 1.52
C THR A 584 7.33 -19.42 1.13
N ASP A 585 7.19 -18.68 0.03
CA ASP A 585 8.24 -17.85 -0.52
C ASP A 585 8.33 -16.48 0.18
N VAL A 586 9.04 -15.49 -0.38
CA VAL A 586 9.30 -14.21 0.29
C VAL A 586 8.13 -13.22 0.27
N ALA A 587 7.05 -13.46 -0.48
CA ALA A 587 5.94 -12.52 -0.63
C ALA A 587 4.61 -13.21 -0.96
N ALA A 588 3.57 -12.41 -1.24
CA ALA A 588 2.26 -12.86 -1.70
C ALA A 588 1.55 -13.85 -0.74
N THR A 589 1.31 -13.38 0.48
CA THR A 589 0.57 -14.14 1.49
C THR A 589 -0.89 -14.43 1.09
N MET A 590 -1.25 -15.72 1.08
CA MET A 590 -2.61 -16.23 0.88
C MET A 590 -3.14 -16.93 2.14
N PRO A 591 -4.45 -17.27 2.25
CA PRO A 591 -5.05 -17.86 3.46
C PRO A 591 -4.41 -19.15 3.99
N GLY A 592 -3.62 -19.87 3.19
CA GLY A 592 -2.80 -21.01 3.62
C GLY A 592 -3.43 -22.38 3.36
N PHE A 593 -2.87 -23.41 4.00
CA PHE A 593 -3.31 -24.81 3.88
C PHE A 593 -3.97 -25.31 5.18
N TYR A 594 -5.08 -26.01 5.02
CA TYR A 594 -5.87 -26.58 6.10
C TYR A 594 -6.10 -28.07 5.87
N ALA A 595 -5.93 -28.87 6.93
CA ALA A 595 -6.14 -30.30 6.92
C ALA A 595 -7.06 -30.74 8.07
N ASP A 596 -7.99 -31.63 7.76
CA ASP A 596 -8.97 -32.14 8.71
C ASP A 596 -9.29 -33.63 8.42
N ASP A 597 -9.99 -34.31 9.33
CA ASP A 597 -10.39 -35.73 9.22
C ASP A 597 -9.22 -36.65 8.78
N ILE A 598 -8.04 -36.50 9.39
CA ILE A 598 -6.85 -37.25 9.01
C ILE A 598 -6.99 -38.71 9.45
N LEU A 599 -6.85 -39.63 8.51
CA LEU A 599 -6.98 -41.07 8.72
C LEU A 599 -5.85 -41.80 8.01
N ILE A 600 -5.12 -42.63 8.73
CA ILE A 600 -4.18 -43.61 8.16
C ILE A 600 -4.74 -45.00 8.40
N THR A 601 -4.85 -45.78 7.32
CA THR A 601 -5.23 -47.19 7.39
C THR A 601 -4.10 -48.09 6.91
N ALA A 602 -4.04 -49.30 7.46
CA ALA A 602 -3.12 -50.36 7.04
C ALA A 602 -3.88 -51.69 6.97
N ASP A 603 -3.80 -52.37 5.82
CA ASP A 603 -4.58 -53.58 5.49
C ASP A 603 -6.08 -53.42 5.85
N GLY A 604 -6.66 -52.25 5.56
CA GLY A 604 -8.06 -51.90 5.83
C GLY A 604 -8.42 -51.62 7.30
N LYS A 605 -7.44 -51.47 8.19
CA LYS A 605 -7.65 -51.13 9.61
C LYS A 605 -7.10 -49.76 9.93
N GLU A 606 -7.79 -49.03 10.80
CA GLU A 606 -7.35 -47.73 11.33
C GLU A 606 -6.06 -47.89 12.15
N VAL A 607 -5.04 -47.11 11.81
CA VAL A 607 -3.75 -47.01 12.52
C VAL A 607 -3.63 -45.67 13.24
N LEU A 608 -4.09 -44.59 12.59
CA LEU A 608 -4.18 -43.25 13.16
C LEU A 608 -5.47 -42.60 12.68
N LYS A 609 -6.15 -41.91 13.59
CA LYS A 609 -7.27 -41.03 13.27
C LYS A 609 -7.17 -39.75 14.12
N ASP A 610 -7.29 -38.60 13.47
CA ASP A 610 -7.26 -37.29 14.12
C ASP A 610 -8.14 -36.30 13.34
N ASP A 611 -9.20 -35.83 14.00
CA ASP A 611 -10.19 -34.86 13.51
C ASP A 611 -9.99 -33.48 14.16
N ALA A 612 -8.81 -33.21 14.71
CA ALA A 612 -8.45 -31.96 15.41
C ALA A 612 -9.28 -31.61 16.65
N GLU A 613 -10.27 -32.40 17.06
CA GLU A 613 -11.11 -32.10 18.25
C GLU A 613 -10.44 -32.43 19.59
N GLY A 614 -9.55 -33.43 19.60
CA GLY A 614 -8.97 -34.03 20.81
C GLY A 614 -7.57 -33.57 21.17
N GLU A 615 -6.80 -34.43 21.83
CA GLU A 615 -5.34 -34.29 21.87
C GLU A 615 -4.79 -34.67 20.50
N SER A 616 -3.89 -33.84 19.93
CA SER A 616 -3.35 -34.11 18.59
C SER A 616 -2.46 -35.35 18.60
N ALA A 617 -2.62 -36.20 17.58
CA ALA A 617 -1.71 -37.29 17.27
C ALA A 617 -0.41 -36.80 16.60
N PHE A 618 -0.34 -35.52 16.23
CA PHE A 618 0.81 -34.89 15.60
C PHE A 618 1.58 -33.99 16.57
N SER A 619 2.90 -33.96 16.42
CA SER A 619 3.74 -32.90 16.96
C SER A 619 3.65 -31.70 16.01
N LEU A 620 3.18 -30.57 16.52
CA LEU A 620 2.97 -29.35 15.73
C LEU A 620 4.18 -28.42 15.83
N GLU A 621 4.73 -28.03 14.68
CA GLU A 621 5.81 -27.05 14.54
C GLU A 621 5.35 -25.96 13.57
N GLY A 622 4.68 -24.93 14.09
CA GLY A 622 4.11 -23.83 13.30
C GLY A 622 2.67 -24.08 12.83
N PHE A 623 2.26 -25.34 12.62
CA PHE A 623 0.84 -25.67 12.48
C PHE A 623 0.08 -25.43 13.79
N THR A 624 -1.19 -25.05 13.69
CA THR A 624 -2.07 -24.81 14.85
C THR A 624 -3.42 -25.48 14.68
N LYS A 625 -4.14 -25.69 15.78
CA LYS A 625 -5.58 -25.98 15.73
C LYS A 625 -6.33 -24.67 15.50
N ASP A 626 -7.15 -24.61 14.47
CA ASP A 626 -7.90 -23.43 14.06
C ASP A 626 -9.38 -23.76 13.89
N GLN A 627 -10.24 -22.73 13.82
CA GLN A 627 -11.69 -22.88 13.65
C GLN A 627 -12.17 -22.42 12.25
N GLY A 628 -11.24 -22.21 11.32
CA GLY A 628 -11.47 -21.66 10.00
C GLY A 628 -11.65 -20.14 10.00
N LYS A 629 -11.08 -19.44 10.99
CA LYS A 629 -11.31 -18.00 11.20
C LYS A 629 -10.13 -17.26 11.81
N PHE A 630 -9.97 -16.00 11.40
CA PHE A 630 -9.01 -15.07 11.99
C PHE A 630 -9.68 -13.79 12.48
N TYR A 631 -8.98 -13.04 13.32
CA TYR A 631 -9.43 -11.77 13.85
C TYR A 631 -8.56 -10.64 13.32
N SER A 632 -9.17 -9.57 12.82
CA SER A 632 -8.46 -8.37 12.36
C SER A 632 -8.89 -7.14 13.14
N ASP A 633 -8.00 -6.15 13.21
CA ASP A 633 -8.36 -4.84 13.72
C ASP A 633 -9.18 -4.09 12.67
N HIS A 634 -10.10 -3.26 13.16
CA HIS A 634 -10.88 -2.36 12.32
C HIS A 634 -11.36 -1.18 13.16
N TYR A 635 -11.46 0.00 12.56
CA TYR A 635 -11.70 1.23 13.31
C TYR A 635 -12.19 2.36 12.41
N TYR A 636 -12.74 3.40 13.03
CA TYR A 636 -13.00 4.66 12.32
C TYR A 636 -11.89 5.68 12.56
N LEU A 637 -11.59 6.50 11.56
CA LEU A 637 -10.86 7.75 11.73
C LEU A 637 -11.80 8.92 11.42
N LEU A 638 -11.88 9.85 12.36
CA LEU A 638 -12.68 11.07 12.24
C LEU A 638 -11.73 12.24 12.01
N GLU A 639 -11.85 12.92 10.88
CA GLU A 639 -11.05 14.11 10.55
C GLU A 639 -11.95 15.27 10.12
N TRP A 640 -11.45 16.50 10.24
CA TRP A 640 -12.16 17.69 9.78
C TRP A 640 -11.46 18.27 8.55
N ARG A 641 -12.19 18.40 7.44
CA ARG A 641 -11.66 18.89 6.16
C ARG A 641 -12.23 20.26 5.82
N SER A 642 -11.35 21.12 5.31
CA SER A 642 -11.65 22.51 4.96
C SER A 642 -11.24 22.80 3.51
N HIS A 643 -11.13 24.07 3.14
CA HIS A 643 -10.60 24.53 1.85
C HIS A 643 -9.38 25.44 2.04
N ASN A 644 -8.63 25.23 3.12
CA ASN A 644 -7.45 26.02 3.46
C ASN A 644 -6.16 25.21 3.18
N GLY A 645 -5.03 25.90 3.04
CA GLY A 645 -3.74 25.25 2.77
C GLY A 645 -3.82 24.36 1.52
N VAL A 646 -3.20 23.18 1.58
CA VAL A 646 -3.27 22.19 0.49
C VAL A 646 -4.69 21.68 0.20
N ASP A 647 -5.60 21.71 1.19
CA ASP A 647 -6.99 21.31 1.00
C ASP A 647 -7.81 22.36 0.22
N ALA A 648 -7.22 23.50 -0.15
CA ALA A 648 -7.81 24.40 -1.15
C ALA A 648 -8.10 23.66 -2.47
N GLY A 649 -7.29 22.66 -2.81
CA GLY A 649 -7.50 21.77 -3.97
C GLY A 649 -8.86 21.07 -3.97
N LEU A 650 -9.44 20.78 -2.80
CA LEU A 650 -10.79 20.21 -2.70
C LEU A 650 -11.87 21.14 -3.27
N ALA A 651 -11.65 22.46 -3.27
CA ALA A 651 -12.57 23.42 -3.89
C ALA A 651 -12.33 23.61 -5.39
N HIS A 652 -11.21 23.10 -5.91
CA HIS A 652 -10.69 23.40 -7.23
C HIS A 652 -10.42 22.12 -8.03
N VAL A 653 -11.41 21.25 -8.22
CA VAL A 653 -11.24 20.04 -9.04
C VAL A 653 -11.76 20.29 -10.47
N ARG A 654 -10.86 20.41 -11.44
CA ARG A 654 -11.21 20.62 -12.86
C ARG A 654 -11.84 19.36 -13.47
N ARG A 655 -13.04 19.49 -14.06
CA ARG A 655 -13.72 18.43 -14.83
C ARG A 655 -14.45 19.03 -16.02
N GLY A 656 -14.05 18.63 -17.23
CA GLY A 656 -14.50 19.29 -18.45
C GLY A 656 -14.37 20.81 -18.36
N ASP A 657 -15.44 21.52 -18.70
CA ASP A 657 -15.50 22.99 -18.66
C ASP A 657 -15.87 23.55 -17.26
N SER A 658 -15.82 22.72 -16.20
CA SER A 658 -16.32 23.05 -14.86
C SER A 658 -15.28 22.85 -13.76
N LEU A 659 -15.43 23.59 -12.66
CA LEU A 659 -14.65 23.41 -11.43
C LEU A 659 -15.60 22.89 -10.36
N ILE A 660 -15.33 21.71 -9.83
CA ILE A 660 -16.15 21.10 -8.77
C ILE A 660 -15.47 21.29 -7.41
N SER A 661 -16.30 21.33 -6.36
CA SER A 661 -15.86 21.44 -4.98
C SER A 661 -16.32 20.21 -4.22
N TYR A 662 -15.42 19.58 -3.49
CA TYR A 662 -15.72 18.66 -2.43
C TYR A 662 -16.13 19.46 -1.18
N ASP A 663 -17.11 18.98 -0.42
CA ASP A 663 -17.69 19.71 0.70
C ASP A 663 -16.73 19.80 1.90
N LYS A 664 -17.01 20.71 2.83
CA LYS A 664 -16.25 20.83 4.09
C LYS A 664 -17.00 20.19 5.24
N GLY A 665 -16.27 19.66 6.20
CA GLY A 665 -16.85 19.14 7.43
C GLY A 665 -16.14 17.90 7.95
N LEU A 666 -16.89 17.08 8.67
CA LEU A 666 -16.40 15.83 9.24
C LEU A 666 -16.35 14.76 8.14
N VAL A 667 -15.17 14.26 7.84
CA VAL A 667 -14.98 13.06 7.01
C VAL A 667 -14.82 11.86 7.94
N VAL A 668 -15.61 10.81 7.69
CA VAL A 668 -15.59 9.57 8.46
C VAL A 668 -14.95 8.49 7.59
N TRP A 669 -13.76 8.05 7.98
CA TRP A 669 -13.05 6.95 7.34
C TRP A 669 -13.34 5.66 8.10
N TYR A 670 -13.57 4.56 7.39
CA TYR A 670 -13.62 3.22 7.96
C TYR A 670 -12.43 2.40 7.44
N VAL A 671 -11.58 1.98 8.38
CA VAL A 671 -10.38 1.15 8.14
C VAL A 671 -10.68 -0.29 8.54
N ASP A 672 -10.30 -1.24 7.69
CA ASP A 672 -10.55 -2.67 7.90
C ASP A 672 -9.32 -3.50 7.52
N ASP A 673 -8.51 -3.85 8.53
CA ASP A 673 -7.23 -4.54 8.34
C ASP A 673 -7.42 -6.02 7.91
N SER A 674 -8.66 -6.47 7.66
CA SER A 674 -8.90 -7.77 7.00
C SER A 674 -8.65 -7.74 5.49
N PHE A 675 -8.44 -6.56 4.91
CA PHE A 675 -8.18 -6.35 3.49
C PHE A 675 -6.81 -5.69 3.31
N THR A 676 -6.15 -6.00 2.22
CA THR A 676 -4.89 -5.38 1.80
C THR A 676 -5.06 -4.54 0.53
N ASP A 677 -6.29 -4.48 -0.01
CA ASP A 677 -6.62 -3.83 -1.27
C ASP A 677 -7.95 -3.06 -1.18
N ASN A 678 -8.20 -2.21 -2.19
CA ASN A 678 -9.44 -1.45 -2.38
C ASN A 678 -10.13 -1.84 -3.71
N TRP A 679 -10.10 -3.11 -4.09
CA TRP A 679 -10.71 -3.61 -5.33
C TRP A 679 -12.24 -3.73 -5.22
N THR A 680 -12.91 -2.58 -5.08
CA THR A 680 -14.35 -2.49 -4.79
C THR A 680 -15.25 -3.05 -5.89
N GLY A 681 -14.75 -3.32 -7.09
CA GLY A 681 -15.48 -4.09 -8.11
C GLY A 681 -15.53 -5.60 -7.83
N ILE A 682 -14.56 -6.13 -7.07
CA ILE A 682 -14.53 -7.53 -6.61
C ILE A 682 -15.33 -7.67 -5.30
N HIS A 683 -15.12 -6.77 -4.34
CA HIS A 683 -15.81 -6.76 -3.05
C HIS A 683 -16.50 -5.41 -2.75
N PRO A 684 -17.65 -5.11 -3.43
CA PRO A 684 -18.31 -3.81 -3.28
C PRO A 684 -18.60 -3.40 -1.84
N GLY A 685 -18.19 -2.18 -1.50
CA GLY A 685 -18.31 -1.58 -0.18
C GLY A 685 -17.28 -2.03 0.86
N GLU A 686 -16.34 -2.89 0.48
CA GLU A 686 -15.27 -3.41 1.33
C GLU A 686 -13.89 -2.96 0.79
N GLY A 687 -12.81 -3.32 1.46
CA GLY A 687 -11.45 -2.84 1.19
C GLY A 687 -10.79 -2.24 2.44
N TYR A 688 -9.47 -2.07 2.41
CA TYR A 688 -8.71 -1.70 3.62
C TYR A 688 -9.04 -0.30 4.14
N LEU A 689 -9.42 0.64 3.26
CA LEU A 689 -9.76 2.03 3.61
C LEU A 689 -10.89 2.56 2.74
N GLY A 690 -11.81 3.32 3.34
CA GLY A 690 -12.80 4.07 2.56
C GLY A 690 -13.55 5.11 3.37
N VAL A 691 -13.91 6.21 2.72
CA VAL A 691 -14.78 7.26 3.26
C VAL A 691 -16.22 6.75 3.31
N VAL A 692 -16.90 7.04 4.41
CA VAL A 692 -18.35 6.88 4.52
C VAL A 692 -19.02 8.14 3.99
N ASP A 693 -19.78 7.98 2.91
CA ASP A 693 -20.43 9.09 2.24
C ASP A 693 -21.70 9.58 2.99
N ALA A 694 -21.81 10.88 3.25
CA ALA A 694 -22.98 11.48 3.89
C ALA A 694 -24.21 11.53 2.96
N ASP A 695 -24.04 11.52 1.65
CA ASP A 695 -25.12 11.51 0.66
C ASP A 695 -25.05 10.34 -0.34
N GLN A 696 -25.75 9.26 0.03
CA GLN A 696 -25.87 8.04 -0.76
C GLN A 696 -26.67 8.18 -2.08
N HIS A 697 -26.87 9.39 -2.60
CA HIS A 697 -27.60 9.62 -3.84
C HIS A 697 -26.69 9.48 -5.07
N ALA A 698 -26.80 8.34 -5.75
CA ALA A 698 -26.05 8.12 -6.98
C ALA A 698 -26.35 9.18 -8.07
N LEU A 699 -25.33 9.96 -8.41
CA LEU A 699 -25.33 10.95 -9.47
C LEU A 699 -25.30 10.29 -10.86
N LYS A 700 -26.06 10.88 -11.80
CA LYS A 700 -26.16 10.39 -13.19
C LYS A 700 -26.04 11.51 -14.19
N TRP A 701 -25.29 11.25 -15.25
CA TRP A 701 -25.17 12.15 -16.40
C TRP A 701 -26.53 12.33 -17.10
N ASN A 702 -26.66 13.39 -17.89
CA ASN A 702 -27.85 13.69 -18.68
C ASN A 702 -28.20 12.61 -19.73
N ASP A 703 -27.27 11.71 -20.05
CA ASP A 703 -27.51 10.53 -20.90
C ASP A 703 -28.01 9.29 -20.13
N GLY A 704 -28.07 9.37 -18.80
CA GLY A 704 -28.55 8.32 -17.89
C GLY A 704 -27.46 7.40 -17.34
N SER A 705 -26.21 7.52 -17.79
CA SER A 705 -25.08 6.78 -17.22
C SER A 705 -24.74 7.25 -15.81
N VAL A 706 -24.25 6.35 -14.97
CA VAL A 706 -23.89 6.65 -13.57
C VAL A 706 -22.50 7.29 -13.53
N ALA A 707 -22.34 8.35 -12.75
CA ALA A 707 -21.05 9.02 -12.57
C ALA A 707 -20.12 8.17 -11.69
N ASN A 708 -18.80 8.18 -11.95
CA ASN A 708 -17.80 7.45 -11.17
C ASN A 708 -17.57 8.05 -9.76
N ASN A 709 -16.75 7.37 -8.96
CA ASN A 709 -16.41 7.77 -7.58
C ASN A 709 -15.99 9.24 -7.44
N ARG A 710 -15.17 9.77 -8.36
CA ARG A 710 -14.66 11.16 -8.33
C ARG A 710 -15.77 12.22 -8.34
N MET A 711 -16.95 11.91 -8.85
CA MET A 711 -18.12 12.80 -8.75
C MET A 711 -19.06 12.41 -7.61
N GLN A 712 -19.22 11.14 -7.30
CA GLN A 712 -20.10 10.70 -6.20
C GLN A 712 -19.59 11.20 -4.84
N MET A 713 -18.26 11.16 -4.62
CA MET A 713 -17.67 11.44 -3.31
C MET A 713 -17.59 12.94 -2.94
N HIS A 714 -18.11 13.85 -3.78
CA HIS A 714 -17.95 15.29 -3.58
C HIS A 714 -18.65 15.81 -2.32
N ASP A 715 -19.75 15.21 -1.89
CA ASP A 715 -20.55 15.62 -0.72
C ASP A 715 -20.50 14.61 0.44
N ALA A 716 -19.40 13.86 0.53
CA ALA A 716 -19.19 12.84 1.55
C ALA A 716 -19.12 13.38 2.99
N ALA A 717 -18.79 14.66 3.17
CA ALA A 717 -18.56 15.25 4.48
C ALA A 717 -19.85 15.48 5.28
N PHE A 718 -19.86 15.04 6.54
CA PHE A 718 -20.93 15.32 7.48
C PHE A 718 -20.82 16.76 8.00
N SER A 719 -21.90 17.53 7.89
CA SER A 719 -21.89 18.96 8.19
C SER A 719 -23.21 19.50 8.74
N LEU A 720 -23.13 20.63 9.45
CA LEU A 720 -24.27 21.45 9.83
C LEU A 720 -24.77 22.29 8.64
N ASN A 721 -23.93 22.51 7.65
CA ASN A 721 -24.29 23.22 6.42
C ASN A 721 -24.96 22.27 5.43
N LYS A 722 -25.65 22.84 4.43
CA LYS A 722 -26.13 22.04 3.30
C LYS A 722 -24.96 21.70 2.40
N SER A 723 -24.96 20.49 1.83
CA SER A 723 -24.02 20.13 0.78
C SER A 723 -24.07 21.10 -0.41
N SER A 724 -22.96 21.21 -1.14
CA SER A 724 -22.83 22.12 -2.27
C SER A 724 -23.63 21.65 -3.48
N LYS A 725 -24.08 22.59 -4.31
CA LYS A 725 -24.63 22.23 -5.63
C LYS A 725 -23.49 22.03 -6.60
N MET A 726 -23.62 21.03 -7.47
CA MET A 726 -22.64 20.75 -8.51
C MET A 726 -23.27 20.82 -9.90
N LEU A 727 -22.54 21.40 -10.85
CA LEU A 727 -22.82 21.31 -12.28
C LEU A 727 -21.50 21.06 -12.99
N ILE A 728 -21.43 19.97 -13.75
CA ILE A 728 -20.32 19.64 -14.64
C ILE A 728 -20.82 19.71 -16.06
N GLU A 729 -20.08 20.38 -16.93
CA GLU A 729 -20.38 20.51 -18.36
C GLU A 729 -19.18 20.07 -19.19
N TYR A 730 -19.43 19.22 -20.20
CA TYR A 730 -18.52 19.01 -21.33
C TYR A 730 -19.21 19.54 -22.56
N LEU A 731 -19.06 20.84 -22.82
CA LEU A 731 -19.80 21.59 -23.83
C LEU A 731 -19.62 21.00 -25.23
N ASN A 732 -18.40 20.56 -25.54
CA ASN A 732 -18.09 19.93 -26.83
C ASN A 732 -18.73 18.54 -27.01
N GLN A 733 -19.14 17.88 -25.92
CA GLN A 733 -19.76 16.56 -25.93
C GLN A 733 -21.29 16.63 -25.71
N GLY A 734 -21.82 17.79 -25.31
CA GLY A 734 -23.23 17.94 -24.91
C GLY A 734 -23.59 17.14 -23.64
N LEU A 735 -22.57 16.75 -22.85
CA LEU A 735 -22.70 15.96 -21.64
C LEU A 735 -22.74 16.89 -20.43
N SER A 736 -23.64 16.62 -19.48
CA SER A 736 -23.69 17.36 -18.22
C SER A 736 -24.10 16.48 -17.05
N LEU A 737 -23.52 16.77 -15.88
CA LEU A 737 -23.88 16.17 -14.59
C LEU A 737 -24.38 17.28 -13.69
N LYS A 738 -25.48 17.05 -12.98
CA LYS A 738 -26.04 18.06 -12.09
C LYS A 738 -26.47 17.45 -10.77
N ASP A 739 -25.95 18.00 -9.69
CA ASP A 739 -26.43 17.74 -8.34
C ASP A 739 -27.10 18.97 -7.75
N ASN A 740 -28.35 18.81 -7.32
CA ASN A 740 -29.06 19.83 -6.54
C ASN A 740 -29.71 19.23 -5.30
N GLN A 741 -29.38 17.99 -4.93
CA GLN A 741 -29.98 17.27 -3.82
C GLN A 741 -29.30 17.62 -2.51
N THR A 742 -29.16 18.93 -2.27
CA THR A 742 -28.42 19.44 -1.11
C THR A 742 -29.18 19.25 0.19
N LYS A 743 -28.57 18.66 1.21
CA LYS A 743 -29.17 18.46 2.54
C LYS A 743 -28.16 18.71 3.66
N GLN A 744 -28.67 18.95 4.87
CA GLN A 744 -27.83 18.98 6.08
C GLN A 744 -27.70 17.55 6.59
N THR A 745 -26.48 17.01 6.60
CA THR A 745 -26.20 15.65 7.10
C THR A 745 -25.20 15.70 8.24
N PRO A 746 -25.59 16.14 9.45
CA PRO A 746 -24.65 16.28 10.55
C PRO A 746 -24.41 14.98 11.32
N LEU A 747 -25.02 13.87 10.93
CA LEU A 747 -25.04 12.62 11.70
C LEU A 747 -24.61 11.44 10.84
N PHE A 748 -23.50 10.83 11.20
CA PHE A 748 -23.23 9.42 10.91
C PHE A 748 -23.94 8.54 11.95
N ASP A 749 -24.59 7.46 11.49
CA ASP A 749 -25.24 6.45 12.32
C ASP A 749 -24.99 5.07 11.70
N ASP A 750 -24.20 4.22 12.36
CA ASP A 750 -23.77 2.93 11.79
C ASP A 750 -24.91 1.94 11.51
N SER A 751 -26.14 2.25 11.93
CA SER A 751 -27.34 1.50 11.55
C SER A 751 -27.96 1.92 10.20
N ALA A 752 -27.51 3.04 9.63
CA ALA A 752 -27.93 3.50 8.31
C ALA A 752 -27.25 2.70 7.19
N ASP A 753 -27.85 2.74 6.01
CA ASP A 753 -27.30 2.11 4.80
C ASP A 753 -26.37 3.09 4.08
N TYR A 754 -25.08 2.76 4.09
CA TYR A 754 -24.02 3.49 3.38
C TYR A 754 -23.50 2.71 2.18
N SER A 755 -24.21 1.67 1.71
CA SER A 755 -23.74 0.85 0.60
C SER A 755 -23.87 1.52 -0.77
N ASN A 756 -24.32 2.78 -0.84
CA ASN A 756 -24.69 3.52 -2.05
C ASN A 756 -25.41 2.64 -3.09
N PRO A 757 -26.69 2.26 -2.88
CA PRO A 757 -27.36 1.26 -3.73
C PRO A 757 -27.43 1.60 -5.23
N GLY A 758 -27.22 2.87 -5.61
CA GLY A 758 -27.15 3.28 -7.01
C GLY A 758 -25.78 3.06 -7.66
N LEU A 759 -24.72 2.88 -6.86
CA LEU A 759 -23.36 2.54 -7.27
C LEU A 759 -22.59 1.87 -6.11
N VAL A 760 -22.74 0.55 -5.97
CA VAL A 760 -22.27 -0.20 -4.78
C VAL A 760 -20.75 -0.19 -4.59
N ASP A 761 -19.99 -0.03 -5.68
CA ASP A 761 -18.52 0.06 -5.67
C ASP A 761 -18.02 1.25 -4.84
N VAL A 762 -18.81 2.33 -4.79
CA VAL A 762 -18.52 3.59 -4.07
C VAL A 762 -19.26 3.65 -2.73
N GLY A 763 -19.99 2.60 -2.38
CA GLY A 763 -20.55 2.43 -1.04
C GLY A 763 -19.47 2.10 -0.02
N ARG A 764 -19.85 2.12 1.26
CA ARG A 764 -19.04 1.59 2.35
C ARG A 764 -19.90 0.76 3.29
N LYS A 765 -19.58 -0.53 3.42
CA LYS A 765 -20.19 -1.42 4.41
C LYS A 765 -19.57 -1.12 5.77
N VAL A 766 -20.39 -0.65 6.70
CA VAL A 766 -19.96 -0.34 8.06
C VAL A 766 -20.55 -1.32 9.07
N PRO A 767 -19.79 -1.69 10.13
CA PRO A 767 -20.30 -2.59 11.16
C PRO A 767 -21.36 -1.91 12.04
N GLN A 768 -22.48 -2.59 12.28
CA GLN A 768 -23.55 -2.08 13.15
C GLN A 768 -23.19 -2.29 14.63
N LYS A 769 -22.52 -1.31 15.24
CA LYS A 769 -22.11 -1.29 16.66
C LYS A 769 -22.91 -0.28 17.49
N GLY A 770 -23.92 0.37 16.90
CA GLY A 770 -24.76 1.40 17.50
C GLY A 770 -24.11 2.78 17.59
N LEU A 771 -22.91 2.95 17.04
CA LEU A 771 -22.13 4.17 17.05
C LEU A 771 -22.77 5.27 16.20
N LYS A 772 -22.68 6.48 16.72
CA LYS A 772 -23.14 7.70 16.06
C LYS A 772 -22.11 8.80 16.24
N PHE A 773 -21.80 9.51 15.16
CA PHE A 773 -20.91 10.67 15.16
C PHE A 773 -21.71 11.87 14.67
N ARG A 774 -21.96 12.84 15.56
CA ARG A 774 -22.77 14.02 15.24
C ARG A 774 -21.92 15.28 15.29
N VAL A 775 -21.90 16.04 14.20
CA VAL A 775 -21.42 17.42 14.22
C VAL A 775 -22.40 18.27 15.03
N THR A 776 -21.92 18.87 16.12
CA THR A 776 -22.73 19.68 17.05
C THR A 776 -22.29 21.14 17.10
N GLY A 777 -21.22 21.50 16.39
CA GLY A 777 -20.77 22.86 16.19
C GLY A 777 -19.57 22.93 15.25
N GLU A 778 -19.30 24.13 14.76
CA GLU A 778 -18.11 24.48 13.98
C GLU A 778 -17.66 25.90 14.35
N SER A 779 -16.38 26.21 14.21
CA SER A 779 -15.87 27.57 14.38
C SER A 779 -16.40 28.49 13.27
N ALA A 780 -16.44 29.80 13.52
CA ALA A 780 -17.00 30.76 12.57
C ALA A 780 -16.25 30.82 11.22
N ASP A 781 -14.97 30.45 11.21
CA ASP A 781 -14.13 30.34 10.01
C ASP A 781 -14.04 28.91 9.45
N GLY A 782 -14.73 27.94 10.07
CA GLY A 782 -14.79 26.55 9.63
C GLY A 782 -13.52 25.73 9.87
N THR A 783 -12.54 26.28 10.60
CA THR A 783 -11.25 25.62 10.88
C THR A 783 -11.32 24.56 11.98
N VAL A 784 -12.39 24.54 12.79
CA VAL A 784 -12.56 23.56 13.88
C VAL A 784 -13.97 22.99 13.87
N GLY A 785 -14.07 21.66 13.88
CA GLY A 785 -15.32 20.92 14.05
C GLY A 785 -15.50 20.44 15.49
N LYS A 786 -16.73 20.48 16.00
CA LYS A 786 -17.13 19.85 17.26
C LYS A 786 -18.00 18.64 16.99
N VAL A 787 -17.56 17.47 17.43
CA VAL A 787 -18.21 16.17 17.17
C VAL A 787 -18.59 15.49 18.48
N LEU A 788 -19.84 15.04 18.57
CA LEU A 788 -20.35 14.20 19.64
C LEU A 788 -20.36 12.73 19.17
N ILE A 789 -19.62 11.88 19.86
CA ILE A 789 -19.54 10.43 19.64
C ILE A 789 -20.39 9.73 20.70
N PHE A 790 -21.38 8.94 20.31
CA PHE A 790 -22.30 8.29 21.27
C PHE A 790 -22.86 6.97 20.74
N LYS A 791 -23.46 6.18 21.64
CA LYS A 791 -24.22 4.95 21.31
C LYS A 791 -25.68 5.10 21.72
#